data_AF-A0A8T6HFH6-F1
#
_entry.id   AF-A0A8T6HFH6-F1
#
_cell.length_a   1.000
_cell.length_b   1.000
_cell.length_c   1.000
_cell.angle_alpha   90.00
_cell.angle_beta   90.00
_cell.angle_gamma   90.00
#
_symmetry.space_group_name_H-M   'P 1'
#
loop_
_entity.id
_entity.type
_entity.pdbx_description
1 polymer ?
#
loop_
_entity_poly.entity_id
_entity_poly.type
_entity_poly.pdbx_seq_one_letter_code
_entity_poly.pdbx_strand_id
1 'polypeptide(L)'
;MRRPPSAEQIEAVREFLRTRAWRRGVQRTADQYGVARSTLWRFLWTEHVSPKLLAAVIAEVGASTWELRRAAERLRPMSGAVDAYQLRPRLTGADKQTIEALCHTPLSTVDEMAAFIRLPANTLRERLARLVGKGLADSRPHRLQLLGARPQRRFFPTRDGIVALAGGGQAGIERLMRLYPVSRQWFRVLAERLDAVAALYRAASTIATLDANEAPVVVTHCRTGPFDLLLRLPSGGTVGLVRQGPMLTNASLRYRIRTIERMNAAERASLTLILTDSEQDMRRVLRAIADPSTHTETLVAVTGDVIAGQGESRVWQQGGYGFASTPTLEPDVSLSTIVAHARRLADAYPNLSRAPMQRPSSGSRSDLPDPSEQFDQALSLRLSRAEKRALDLLAGWPFCSPAQLARLMDGVSERRANQVLHDLRKQGLVQREELGYLLSDTGLTYLARRDRAAVGPTLDRWTPVRDEEGYIGSLVQTAANQHRHQAGVTEFCARFSAEAARSPDHELLDLLPTQRSQISYEHQWTRYPLYPDASFQFRADDDWHWCLVEFERRATTPRRVPERLRAYRRYFGSDYVRPDHGGQLPLVLFVFETERAESTFLDTAEQVSPAPFLSSNLDALKEHGVLGRSWRAWGARAPDRHRLEQYGQLLGQQTIAPTTRA
;
A
#
# COMPACT_ATOMS: atom_id res chain seq x y z
N MET A 1 -19.91 25.70 -28.06
CA MET A 1 -20.03 24.45 -27.27
C MET A 1 -20.80 23.42 -28.08
N ARG A 2 -20.24 22.23 -28.27
CA ARG A 2 -20.97 21.08 -28.81
C ARG A 2 -22.03 20.71 -27.77
N ARG A 3 -23.32 20.70 -28.13
CA ARG A 3 -24.30 20.00 -27.29
C ARG A 3 -23.89 18.53 -27.26
N PRO A 4 -23.87 17.87 -26.08
CA PRO A 4 -23.61 16.45 -26.00
C PRO A 4 -24.62 15.70 -26.91
N PRO A 5 -24.23 14.55 -27.47
CA PRO A 5 -25.19 13.69 -28.17
C PRO A 5 -26.38 13.47 -27.25
N SER A 6 -27.60 13.59 -27.80
CA SER A 6 -28.81 13.39 -27.01
C SER A 6 -28.83 11.95 -26.46
N ALA A 7 -29.47 11.75 -25.31
CA ALA A 7 -29.60 10.44 -24.70
C ALA A 7 -30.18 9.40 -25.69
N GLU A 8 -31.10 9.82 -26.56
CA GLU A 8 -31.68 8.99 -27.63
C GLU A 8 -30.64 8.52 -28.65
N GLN A 9 -29.67 9.38 -29.02
CA GLN A 9 -28.60 9.02 -29.96
C GLN A 9 -27.60 8.04 -29.36
N ILE A 10 -27.31 8.16 -28.06
CA ILE A 10 -26.44 7.21 -27.35
C ILE A 10 -27.16 5.86 -27.22
N GLU A 11 -28.44 5.86 -26.87
CA GLU A 11 -29.19 4.62 -26.66
C GLU A 11 -29.45 3.85 -27.96
N ALA A 12 -29.71 4.54 -29.08
CA ALA A 12 -29.86 3.91 -30.39
C ALA A 12 -28.59 3.17 -30.84
N VAL A 13 -27.41 3.76 -30.61
CA VAL A 13 -26.11 3.12 -30.93
C VAL A 13 -25.82 1.95 -29.99
N ARG A 14 -26.14 2.09 -28.70
CA ARG A 14 -25.99 1.00 -27.72
C ARG A 14 -26.88 -0.18 -28.06
N GLU A 15 -28.15 0.07 -28.38
CA GLU A 15 -29.12 -0.98 -28.67
C GLU A 15 -28.79 -1.74 -29.96
N PHE A 16 -28.31 -1.02 -30.98
CA PHE A 16 -27.80 -1.64 -32.21
C PHE A 16 -26.61 -2.57 -31.95
N LEU A 17 -25.64 -2.12 -31.15
CA LEU A 17 -24.44 -2.92 -30.81
C LEU A 17 -24.79 -4.13 -29.92
N ARG A 18 -25.70 -3.96 -28.95
CA ARG A 18 -26.22 -5.05 -28.11
C ARG A 18 -26.95 -6.09 -28.95
N THR A 19 -27.91 -5.67 -29.77
CA THR A 19 -28.72 -6.55 -30.63
C THR A 19 -27.84 -7.35 -31.59
N ARG A 20 -26.80 -6.72 -32.16
CA ARG A 20 -25.90 -7.38 -33.11
C ARG A 20 -24.91 -8.35 -32.45
N ALA A 21 -24.35 -7.98 -31.28
CA ALA A 21 -23.50 -8.87 -30.49
C ALA A 21 -24.26 -10.10 -29.99
N TRP A 22 -25.52 -9.92 -29.61
CA TRP A 22 -26.42 -11.00 -29.18
C TRP A 22 -26.79 -11.94 -30.34
N ARG A 23 -27.10 -11.40 -31.53
CA ARG A 23 -27.55 -12.22 -32.68
C ARG A 23 -26.45 -12.97 -33.44
N ARG A 24 -25.18 -12.54 -33.41
CA ARG A 24 -24.12 -13.10 -34.28
C ARG A 24 -22.87 -13.63 -33.56
N GLY A 25 -22.87 -13.60 -32.23
CA GLY A 25 -21.75 -14.09 -31.42
C GLY A 25 -20.60 -13.09 -31.29
N VAL A 26 -19.98 -13.12 -30.11
CA VAL A 26 -18.98 -12.14 -29.62
C VAL A 26 -17.70 -12.15 -30.46
N GLN A 27 -17.26 -13.33 -30.93
CA GLN A 27 -16.02 -13.49 -31.69
C GLN A 27 -16.10 -12.82 -33.07
N ARG A 28 -17.16 -13.10 -33.84
CA ARG A 28 -17.36 -12.52 -35.19
C ARG A 28 -17.53 -11.00 -35.18
N THR A 29 -18.09 -10.45 -34.11
CA THR A 29 -18.26 -9.00 -33.96
C THR A 29 -16.92 -8.31 -33.68
N ALA A 30 -16.03 -8.94 -32.90
CA ALA A 30 -14.69 -8.43 -32.66
C ALA A 30 -13.80 -8.50 -33.92
N ASP A 31 -13.93 -9.59 -34.69
CA ASP A 31 -13.17 -9.78 -35.94
C ASP A 31 -13.61 -8.80 -37.05
N GLN A 32 -14.92 -8.53 -37.18
CA GLN A 32 -15.44 -7.63 -38.20
C GLN A 32 -15.10 -6.16 -37.94
N TYR A 33 -15.05 -5.73 -36.68
CA TYR A 33 -14.77 -4.33 -36.31
C TYR A 33 -13.32 -4.11 -35.82
N GLY A 34 -12.53 -5.17 -35.66
CA GLY A 34 -11.13 -5.10 -35.23
C GLY A 34 -10.93 -4.59 -33.80
N VAL A 35 -11.93 -4.76 -32.92
CA VAL A 35 -11.90 -4.22 -31.55
C VAL A 35 -12.13 -5.33 -30.52
N ALA A 36 -11.17 -5.50 -29.60
CA ALA A 36 -11.25 -6.48 -28.51
C ALA A 36 -12.43 -6.22 -27.55
N ARG A 37 -12.96 -7.30 -26.95
CA ARG A 37 -14.12 -7.31 -26.02
C ARG A 37 -14.05 -6.23 -24.92
N SER A 38 -12.88 -6.06 -24.31
CA SER A 38 -12.65 -5.09 -23.23
C SER A 38 -12.71 -3.64 -23.71
N THR A 39 -12.35 -3.39 -24.97
CA THR A 39 -12.40 -2.07 -25.60
C THR A 39 -13.84 -1.72 -25.98
N LEU A 40 -14.62 -2.68 -26.50
CA LEU A 40 -16.04 -2.48 -26.85
C LEU A 40 -16.91 -2.17 -25.61
N TRP A 41 -16.65 -2.87 -24.50
CA TRP A 41 -17.31 -2.61 -23.22
C TRP A 41 -16.91 -1.27 -22.59
N ARG A 42 -15.63 -0.89 -22.67
CA ARG A 42 -15.20 0.48 -22.31
C ARG A 42 -15.85 1.53 -23.20
N PHE A 43 -16.10 1.23 -24.48
CA PHE A 43 -16.69 2.12 -25.46
C PHE A 43 -18.16 2.45 -25.15
N LEU A 44 -18.95 1.46 -24.77
CA LEU A 44 -20.36 1.62 -24.39
C LEU A 44 -20.54 2.46 -23.11
N TRP A 45 -19.51 2.49 -22.26
CA TRP A 45 -19.52 3.14 -20.94
C TRP A 45 -18.93 4.56 -20.91
N THR A 46 -18.20 5.00 -21.95
CA THR A 46 -17.39 6.25 -21.88
C THR A 46 -17.86 7.42 -22.76
N GLU A 47 -19.12 7.44 -23.22
CA GLU A 47 -19.79 8.59 -23.88
C GLU A 47 -19.11 9.22 -25.12
N HIS A 48 -18.02 8.67 -25.66
CA HIS A 48 -17.28 9.29 -26.76
C HIS A 48 -17.08 8.35 -27.95
N VAL A 49 -17.91 8.55 -28.99
CA VAL A 49 -17.73 7.91 -30.29
C VAL A 49 -16.59 8.60 -31.04
N SER A 50 -15.54 7.86 -31.38
CA SER A 50 -14.44 8.40 -32.18
C SER A 50 -14.91 8.70 -33.62
N PRO A 51 -14.38 9.74 -34.28
CA PRO A 51 -14.74 10.05 -35.67
C PRO A 51 -14.51 8.89 -36.65
N LYS A 52 -13.52 8.02 -36.37
CA LYS A 52 -13.23 6.83 -37.19
C LYS A 52 -14.29 5.75 -37.03
N LEU A 53 -14.79 5.52 -35.81
CA LEU A 53 -15.86 4.55 -35.59
C LEU A 53 -17.17 5.06 -36.19
N LEU A 54 -17.47 6.35 -36.05
CA LEU A 54 -18.63 6.96 -36.67
C LEU A 54 -18.58 6.85 -38.21
N ALA A 55 -17.41 7.10 -38.82
CA ALA A 55 -17.20 6.95 -40.25
C ALA A 55 -17.34 5.50 -40.73
N ALA A 56 -16.80 4.53 -39.98
CA ALA A 56 -16.96 3.10 -40.29
C ALA A 56 -18.41 2.63 -40.17
N VAL A 57 -19.16 3.16 -39.18
CA VAL A 57 -20.60 2.87 -39.03
C VAL A 57 -21.42 3.50 -40.17
N ILE A 58 -21.09 4.73 -40.61
CA ILE A 58 -21.74 5.38 -41.75
C ILE A 58 -21.48 4.63 -43.07
N ALA A 59 -20.24 4.18 -43.28
CA ALA A 59 -19.85 3.42 -44.48
C ALA A 59 -20.63 2.11 -44.61
N GLU A 60 -20.91 1.45 -43.49
CA GLU A 60 -21.51 0.11 -43.48
C GLU A 60 -23.05 0.09 -43.40
N VAL A 61 -23.66 1.17 -42.89
CA VAL A 61 -25.12 1.28 -42.72
C VAL A 61 -25.78 2.06 -43.88
N GLY A 62 -24.98 2.77 -44.68
CA GLY A 62 -25.47 3.60 -45.77
C GLY A 62 -26.01 4.95 -45.28
N ALA A 63 -25.73 6.02 -46.04
CA ALA A 63 -25.91 7.41 -45.62
C ALA A 63 -27.35 7.95 -45.70
N SER A 64 -28.38 7.12 -45.48
CA SER A 64 -29.77 7.53 -45.72
C SER A 64 -30.42 8.29 -44.56
N THR A 65 -29.83 8.33 -43.36
CA THR A 65 -30.35 9.19 -42.28
C THR A 65 -29.69 10.57 -42.32
N TRP A 66 -30.45 11.56 -42.76
CA TRP A 66 -30.10 12.99 -42.89
C TRP A 66 -29.36 13.59 -41.68
N GLU A 67 -29.55 13.02 -40.49
CA GLU A 67 -28.89 13.40 -39.23
C GLU A 67 -27.38 13.12 -39.21
N LEU A 68 -26.91 12.09 -39.94
CA LEU A 68 -25.47 11.75 -40.06
C LEU A 68 -24.73 12.70 -41.01
N ARG A 69 -25.38 13.21 -42.07
CA ARG A 69 -24.83 14.28 -42.93
C ARG A 69 -24.61 15.58 -42.15
N ARG A 70 -25.55 15.93 -41.27
CA ARG A 70 -25.44 17.11 -40.39
C ARG A 70 -24.33 16.99 -39.33
N ALA A 71 -24.01 15.77 -38.91
CA ALA A 71 -22.91 15.48 -37.99
C ALA A 71 -21.53 15.65 -38.68
N ALA A 72 -21.42 15.30 -39.97
CA ALA A 72 -20.20 15.46 -40.75
C ALA A 72 -19.87 16.94 -41.05
N GLU A 73 -20.88 17.77 -41.35
CA GLU A 73 -20.69 19.20 -41.63
C GLU A 73 -20.26 20.03 -40.40
N ARG A 74 -20.65 19.61 -39.19
CA ARG A 74 -20.32 20.28 -37.92
C ARG A 74 -18.91 20.01 -37.39
N LEU A 75 -18.13 19.15 -38.07
CA LEU A 75 -16.77 18.78 -37.67
C LEU A 75 -15.67 19.59 -38.39
N ARG A 76 -16.01 20.58 -39.23
CA ARG A 76 -15.01 21.54 -39.74
C ARG A 76 -14.47 22.44 -38.60
N PRO A 77 -13.18 22.81 -38.60
CA PRO A 77 -12.57 23.53 -37.48
C PRO A 77 -13.07 24.98 -37.44
N MET A 78 -13.65 25.41 -36.32
CA MET A 78 -13.91 26.83 -36.06
C MET A 78 -12.68 27.45 -35.38
N SER A 79 -11.93 28.20 -36.18
CA SER A 79 -11.11 29.32 -35.73
C SER A 79 -12.02 30.40 -35.13
N GLY A 80 -11.83 30.75 -33.85
CA GLY A 80 -12.50 31.90 -33.25
C GLY A 80 -12.88 31.73 -31.79
N ALA A 81 -11.93 31.96 -30.88
CA ALA A 81 -12.18 32.32 -29.48
C ALA A 81 -10.86 32.87 -28.88
N VAL A 82 -10.49 34.06 -29.31
CA VAL A 82 -9.56 34.95 -28.61
C VAL A 82 -10.45 36.08 -28.06
N ASP A 83 -10.09 36.68 -26.92
CA ASP A 83 -10.67 37.92 -26.35
C ASP A 83 -11.50 37.85 -25.04
N ALA A 84 -11.23 36.90 -24.13
CA ALA A 84 -11.72 36.98 -22.74
C ALA A 84 -10.64 36.88 -21.65
N TYR A 85 -9.37 37.20 -21.97
CA TYR A 85 -8.23 37.04 -21.03
C TYR A 85 -7.60 38.35 -20.55
N GLN A 86 -8.36 39.44 -20.42
CA GLN A 86 -7.84 40.72 -19.96
C GLN A 86 -8.33 41.04 -18.55
N LEU A 87 -7.57 40.56 -17.55
CA LEU A 87 -7.35 41.11 -16.19
C LEU A 87 -6.72 39.99 -15.35
N ARG A 88 -5.55 39.50 -15.77
CA ARG A 88 -4.82 38.48 -14.99
C ARG A 88 -3.95 39.17 -13.93
N PRO A 89 -3.98 38.73 -12.66
CA PRO A 89 -3.11 39.28 -11.64
C PRO A 89 -1.64 39.05 -12.02
N ARG A 90 -0.84 40.13 -12.09
CA ARG A 90 0.61 40.02 -12.31
C ARG A 90 1.24 39.27 -11.13
N LEU A 91 1.86 38.13 -11.41
CA LEU A 91 2.65 37.38 -10.44
C LEU A 91 3.95 38.14 -10.14
N THR A 92 4.27 38.32 -8.87
CA THR A 92 5.62 38.74 -8.47
C THR A 92 6.62 37.60 -8.74
N GLY A 93 7.92 37.89 -8.81
CA GLY A 93 8.93 36.83 -8.98
C GLY A 93 8.85 35.75 -7.89
N ALA A 94 8.62 36.17 -6.64
CA ALA A 94 8.43 35.27 -5.49
C ALA A 94 7.14 34.44 -5.57
N ASP A 95 6.03 35.03 -6.04
CA ASP A 95 4.77 34.31 -6.25
C ASP A 95 4.93 33.28 -7.38
N LYS A 96 5.66 33.62 -8.46
CA LYS A 96 5.98 32.71 -9.56
C LYS A 96 6.81 31.52 -9.10
N GLN A 97 7.85 31.75 -8.30
CA GLN A 97 8.67 30.69 -7.72
C GLN A 97 7.86 29.75 -6.82
N THR A 98 6.97 30.31 -6.00
CA THR A 98 6.15 29.54 -5.05
C THR A 98 5.13 28.66 -5.78
N ILE A 99 4.48 29.18 -6.83
CA ILE A 99 3.52 28.40 -7.60
C ILE A 99 4.20 27.35 -8.48
N GLU A 100 5.42 27.62 -8.97
CA GLU A 100 6.24 26.63 -9.67
C GLU A 100 6.64 25.47 -8.73
N ALA A 101 7.06 25.77 -7.50
CA ALA A 101 7.32 24.77 -6.48
C ALA A 101 6.08 23.91 -6.16
N LEU A 102 4.91 24.54 -6.12
CA LEU A 102 3.64 23.87 -5.90
C LEU A 102 3.23 22.99 -7.09
N CYS A 103 3.60 23.35 -8.32
CA CYS A 103 3.44 22.51 -9.50
C CYS A 103 4.39 21.31 -9.47
N HIS A 104 5.62 21.46 -8.99
CA HIS A 104 6.57 20.35 -8.80
C HIS A 104 6.09 19.36 -7.74
N THR A 105 5.59 19.87 -6.62
CA THR A 105 5.20 19.09 -5.44
C THR A 105 3.77 19.38 -4.99
N PRO A 106 2.77 19.11 -5.86
CA PRO A 106 1.39 19.32 -5.46
C PRO A 106 1.05 18.39 -4.30
N LEU A 107 0.17 18.84 -3.41
CA LEU A 107 -0.27 18.14 -2.21
C LEU A 107 0.79 18.09 -1.10
N SER A 108 1.80 18.97 -1.15
CA SER A 108 2.73 19.17 -0.06
C SER A 108 2.11 20.01 1.06
N THR A 109 2.60 19.82 2.28
CA THR A 109 2.39 20.76 3.39
C THR A 109 3.36 21.93 3.28
N VAL A 110 3.13 22.97 4.09
CA VAL A 110 4.07 24.11 4.18
C VAL A 110 5.47 23.63 4.57
N ASP A 111 5.58 22.77 5.59
CA ASP A 111 6.89 22.35 6.10
C ASP A 111 7.63 21.44 5.11
N GLU A 112 6.92 20.53 4.44
CA GLU A 112 7.49 19.68 3.39
C GLU A 112 8.01 20.54 2.23
N MET A 113 7.19 21.45 1.70
CA MET A 113 7.61 22.31 0.59
C MET A 113 8.72 23.29 0.99
N ALA A 114 8.68 23.83 2.21
CA ALA A 114 9.73 24.68 2.76
C ALA A 114 11.08 23.97 2.78
N ALA A 115 11.11 22.68 3.18
CA ALA A 115 12.30 21.86 3.14
C ALA A 115 12.81 21.66 1.70
N PHE A 116 11.92 21.43 0.73
CA PHE A 116 12.32 21.22 -0.67
C PHE A 116 12.90 22.47 -1.32
N ILE A 117 12.30 23.64 -1.09
CA ILE A 117 12.73 24.90 -1.75
C ILE A 117 13.64 25.78 -0.90
N ARG A 118 14.01 25.31 0.30
CA ARG A 118 14.92 26.00 1.24
C ARG A 118 14.45 27.39 1.64
N LEU A 119 13.16 27.51 1.94
CA LEU A 119 12.58 28.75 2.47
C LEU A 119 12.11 28.55 3.91
N PRO A 120 12.20 29.58 4.77
CA PRO A 120 11.57 29.52 6.08
C PRO A 120 10.07 29.23 5.96
N ALA A 121 9.55 28.33 6.80
CA ALA A 121 8.15 27.90 6.75
C ALA A 121 7.17 29.07 6.92
N ASN A 122 7.51 30.08 7.74
CA ASN A 122 6.70 31.29 7.92
C ASN A 122 6.57 32.09 6.61
N THR A 123 7.69 32.34 5.93
CA THR A 123 7.73 33.01 4.64
C THR A 123 6.91 32.27 3.60
N LEU A 124 7.02 30.94 3.55
CA LEU A 124 6.26 30.13 2.60
C LEU A 124 4.76 30.15 2.91
N ARG A 125 4.39 30.12 4.20
CA ARG A 125 2.99 30.22 4.65
C ARG A 125 2.34 31.52 4.20
N GLU A 126 3.03 32.65 4.35
CA GLU A 126 2.54 33.96 3.90
C GLU A 126 2.37 34.01 2.37
N ARG A 127 3.36 33.51 1.62
CA ARG A 127 3.31 33.44 0.16
C ARG A 127 2.13 32.57 -0.31
N LEU A 128 1.94 31.40 0.29
CA LEU A 128 0.82 30.52 -0.01
C LEU A 128 -0.53 31.15 0.36
N ALA A 129 -0.65 31.80 1.51
CA ALA A 129 -1.86 32.50 1.91
C ALA A 129 -2.23 33.60 0.89
N ARG A 130 -1.24 34.34 0.39
CA ARG A 130 -1.44 35.33 -0.67
C ARG A 130 -1.86 34.69 -2.00
N LEU A 131 -1.25 33.57 -2.40
CA LEU A 131 -1.65 32.84 -3.61
C LEU A 131 -3.09 32.30 -3.50
N VAL A 132 -3.48 31.80 -2.33
CA VAL A 132 -4.84 31.38 -2.02
C VAL A 132 -5.82 32.55 -2.09
N GLY A 133 -5.48 33.69 -1.50
CA GLY A 133 -6.29 34.92 -1.59
C GLY A 133 -6.47 35.43 -3.03
N LYS A 134 -5.51 35.14 -3.92
CA LYS A 134 -5.59 35.44 -5.36
C LYS A 134 -6.30 34.36 -6.18
N GLY A 135 -6.75 33.26 -5.58
CA GLY A 135 -7.37 32.12 -6.28
C GLY A 135 -6.39 31.29 -7.13
N LEU A 136 -5.08 31.45 -6.95
CA LEU A 136 -4.04 30.78 -7.75
C LEU A 136 -3.53 29.48 -7.10
N ALA A 137 -3.79 29.31 -5.82
CA ALA A 137 -3.55 28.08 -5.09
C ALA A 137 -4.76 27.78 -4.20
N ASP A 138 -4.90 26.53 -3.77
CA ASP A 138 -5.92 26.13 -2.82
C ASP A 138 -5.34 25.07 -1.88
N SER A 139 -6.08 24.70 -0.85
CA SER A 139 -5.69 23.68 0.11
C SER A 139 -6.89 22.94 0.69
N ARG A 140 -6.67 21.70 1.11
CA ARG A 140 -7.66 20.93 1.89
C ARG A 140 -7.01 20.28 3.11
N PRO A 141 -7.78 20.05 4.19
CA PRO A 141 -7.31 19.27 5.32
C PRO A 141 -7.25 17.79 4.94
N HIS A 142 -6.15 17.13 5.27
CA HIS A 142 -5.92 15.71 5.08
C HIS A 142 -5.64 15.05 6.43
N ARG A 143 -6.20 13.85 6.63
CA ARG A 143 -6.08 13.09 7.87
C ARG A 143 -5.49 11.73 7.56
N LEU A 144 -4.29 11.47 8.06
CA LEU A 144 -3.63 10.16 8.05
C LEU A 144 -3.16 9.85 9.47
N GLN A 145 -3.28 8.59 9.91
CA GLN A 145 -2.89 8.20 11.27
C GLN A 145 -1.38 8.27 11.48
N LEU A 146 -0.60 7.81 10.50
CA LEU A 146 0.87 7.85 10.56
C LEU A 146 1.44 9.27 10.74
N LEU A 147 0.72 10.30 10.31
CA LEU A 147 1.19 11.70 10.35
C LEU A 147 0.74 12.46 11.61
N GLY A 148 0.24 11.74 12.62
CA GLY A 148 -0.15 12.29 13.91
C GLY A 148 -1.62 12.69 14.02
N ALA A 149 -2.01 13.19 15.20
CA ALA A 149 -3.41 13.42 15.58
C ALA A 149 -4.07 14.65 14.93
N ARG A 150 -3.31 15.64 14.44
CA ARG A 150 -3.87 16.85 13.82
C ARG A 150 -4.00 16.70 12.29
N PRO A 151 -5.09 17.19 11.67
CA PRO A 151 -5.18 17.26 10.22
C PRO A 151 -4.08 18.17 9.65
N GLN A 152 -3.47 17.76 8.55
CA GLN A 152 -2.48 18.55 7.83
C GLN A 152 -3.13 19.28 6.66
N ARG A 153 -2.78 20.55 6.41
CA ARG A 153 -3.23 21.26 5.21
C ARG A 153 -2.31 20.96 4.05
N ARG A 154 -2.86 20.40 2.98
CA ARG A 154 -2.16 19.99 1.76
C ARG A 154 -2.51 21.00 0.67
N PHE A 155 -1.51 21.63 0.06
CA PHE A 155 -1.69 22.72 -0.91
C PHE A 155 -1.57 22.20 -2.35
N PHE A 156 -2.26 22.84 -3.29
CA PHE A 156 -2.16 22.54 -4.73
C PHE A 156 -2.38 23.80 -5.58
N PRO A 157 -1.82 23.85 -6.81
CA PRO A 157 -2.07 24.97 -7.70
C PRO A 157 -3.49 24.85 -8.27
N THR A 158 -4.23 25.96 -8.38
CA THR A 158 -5.51 25.95 -9.09
C THR A 158 -5.29 25.95 -10.60
N ARG A 159 -6.36 25.73 -11.37
CA ARG A 159 -6.32 25.89 -12.83
C ARG A 159 -5.79 27.27 -13.24
N ASP A 160 -6.30 28.33 -12.59
CA ASP A 160 -5.87 29.70 -12.84
C ASP A 160 -4.42 29.92 -12.43
N GLY A 161 -3.98 29.27 -11.36
CA GLY A 161 -2.58 29.22 -10.97
C GLY A 161 -1.65 28.67 -12.04
N ILE A 162 -1.99 27.50 -12.59
CA ILE A 162 -1.22 26.86 -13.67
C ILE A 162 -1.20 27.75 -14.91
N VAL A 163 -2.35 28.32 -15.26
CA VAL A 163 -2.53 29.21 -16.42
C VAL A 163 -1.77 30.53 -16.26
N ALA A 164 -1.69 31.07 -15.04
CA ALA A 164 -0.91 32.25 -14.71
C ALA A 164 0.60 31.97 -14.78
N LEU A 165 1.06 30.83 -14.24
CA LEU A 165 2.47 30.40 -14.34
C LEU A 165 2.91 30.18 -15.80
N ALA A 166 2.02 29.62 -16.63
CA ALA A 166 2.27 29.39 -18.06
C ALA A 166 2.38 30.67 -18.92
N GLY A 167 2.04 31.84 -18.36
CA GLY A 167 1.95 33.08 -19.14
C GLY A 167 0.78 33.12 -20.12
N GLY A 168 -0.22 32.24 -19.96
CA GLY A 168 -1.48 32.25 -20.73
C GLY A 168 -1.46 31.66 -22.13
N GLY A 169 -0.30 31.31 -22.67
CA GLY A 169 -0.21 30.60 -23.95
C GLY A 169 -0.42 29.09 -23.81
N GLN A 170 -1.13 28.49 -24.78
CA GLN A 170 -1.35 27.03 -24.84
C GLN A 170 -0.04 26.23 -24.85
N ALA A 171 0.97 26.71 -25.58
CA ALA A 171 2.30 26.09 -25.61
C ALA A 171 3.00 26.10 -24.23
N GLY A 172 2.80 27.16 -23.43
CA GLY A 172 3.30 27.25 -22.06
C GLY A 172 2.60 26.23 -21.14
N ILE A 173 1.28 26.10 -21.27
CA ILE A 173 0.48 25.14 -20.50
C ILE A 173 0.89 23.70 -20.82
N GLU A 174 1.03 23.36 -22.11
CA GLU A 174 1.49 22.04 -22.54
C GLU A 174 2.90 21.73 -22.04
N ARG A 175 3.79 22.73 -22.04
CA ARG A 175 5.13 22.58 -21.47
C ARG A 175 5.06 22.27 -19.97
N LEU A 176 4.26 23.00 -19.18
CA LEU A 176 4.09 22.74 -17.75
C LEU A 176 3.55 21.33 -17.49
N MET A 177 2.53 20.88 -18.23
CA MET A 177 1.94 19.54 -18.05
C MET A 177 2.87 18.39 -18.44
N ARG A 178 3.90 18.65 -19.26
CA ARG A 178 4.96 17.68 -19.56
C ARG A 178 6.04 17.63 -18.48
N LEU A 179 6.33 18.77 -17.84
CA LEU A 179 7.39 18.91 -16.84
C LEU A 179 6.91 18.58 -15.43
N TYR A 180 5.64 18.83 -15.13
CA TYR A 180 5.09 18.78 -13.77
C TYR A 180 3.87 17.85 -13.68
N PRO A 181 3.61 17.24 -12.51
CA PRO A 181 2.45 16.39 -12.26
C PRO A 181 1.14 17.18 -12.09
N VAL A 182 0.89 18.16 -12.96
CA VAL A 182 -0.24 19.09 -12.90
C VAL A 182 -1.28 18.87 -14.00
N SER A 183 -1.17 17.80 -14.79
CA SER A 183 -2.25 17.44 -15.72
C SER A 183 -3.42 16.80 -14.96
N ARG A 184 -4.62 16.85 -15.55
CA ARG A 184 -5.84 16.23 -14.98
C ARG A 184 -5.64 14.77 -14.56
N GLN A 185 -4.92 13.99 -15.36
CA GLN A 185 -4.67 12.59 -15.07
C GLN A 185 -3.66 12.42 -13.92
N TRP A 186 -2.59 13.20 -13.91
CA TRP A 186 -1.57 13.14 -12.88
C TRP A 186 -2.12 13.56 -11.52
N PHE A 187 -2.82 14.68 -11.47
CA PHE A 187 -3.40 15.19 -10.25
C PHE A 187 -4.41 14.19 -9.65
N ARG A 188 -5.25 13.56 -10.48
CA ARG A 188 -6.14 12.47 -10.05
C ARG A 188 -5.36 11.31 -9.43
N VAL A 189 -4.28 10.85 -10.06
CA VAL A 189 -3.46 9.75 -9.53
C VAL A 189 -2.85 10.11 -8.17
N LEU A 190 -2.34 11.33 -8.02
CA LEU A 190 -1.77 11.78 -6.75
C LEU A 190 -2.84 11.93 -5.66
N ALA A 191 -4.03 12.45 -6.00
CA ALA A 191 -5.15 12.59 -5.07
C ALA A 191 -5.71 11.22 -4.61
N GLU A 192 -5.86 10.27 -5.54
CA GLU A 192 -6.23 8.88 -5.21
C GLU A 192 -5.19 8.22 -4.30
N ARG A 193 -3.91 8.61 -4.44
CA ARG A 193 -2.77 8.08 -3.66
C ARG A 193 -2.33 8.96 -2.50
N LEU A 194 -3.15 9.93 -2.09
CA LEU A 194 -2.74 10.97 -1.17
C LEU A 194 -2.11 10.43 0.13
N ASP A 195 -2.62 9.33 0.68
CA ASP A 195 -2.06 8.73 1.90
C ASP A 195 -0.61 8.23 1.70
N ALA A 196 -0.34 7.58 0.57
CA ALA A 196 1.01 7.14 0.22
C ALA A 196 1.91 8.33 -0.14
N VAL A 197 1.39 9.31 -0.89
CA VAL A 197 2.12 10.54 -1.25
C VAL A 197 2.53 11.31 0.00
N ALA A 198 1.65 11.41 0.99
CA ALA A 198 1.91 12.11 2.24
C ALA A 198 3.03 11.45 3.06
N ALA A 199 3.06 10.12 3.13
CA ALA A 199 4.16 9.38 3.76
C ALA A 199 5.50 9.59 3.02
N LEU A 200 5.49 9.51 1.68
CA LEU A 200 6.66 9.73 0.84
C LEU A 200 7.20 11.16 0.96
N TYR A 201 6.32 12.16 0.99
CA TYR A 201 6.69 13.56 1.16
C TYR A 201 7.28 13.84 2.53
N ARG A 202 6.75 13.21 3.58
CA ARG A 202 7.34 13.32 4.91
C ARG A 202 8.77 12.78 4.92
N ALA A 203 8.99 11.56 4.41
CA ALA A 203 10.33 10.99 4.31
C ALA A 203 11.28 11.87 3.46
N ALA A 204 10.81 12.33 2.30
CA ALA A 204 11.56 13.23 1.42
C ALA A 204 11.92 14.56 2.09
N SER A 205 11.01 15.13 2.90
CA SER A 205 11.26 16.39 3.59
C SER A 205 12.33 16.25 4.67
N THR A 206 12.39 15.09 5.34
CA THR A 206 13.46 14.76 6.29
C THR A 206 14.80 14.63 5.55
N ILE A 207 14.83 13.92 4.41
CA ILE A 207 16.03 13.83 3.56
C ILE A 207 16.52 15.22 3.13
N ALA A 208 15.61 16.07 2.65
CA ALA A 208 15.95 17.42 2.26
C ALA A 208 16.52 18.21 3.45
N THR A 209 15.89 18.16 4.61
CA THR A 209 16.36 18.88 5.81
C THR A 209 17.78 18.46 6.23
N LEU A 210 18.13 17.18 6.09
CA LEU A 210 19.45 16.65 6.45
C LEU A 210 20.54 16.95 5.41
N ASP A 211 20.15 17.25 4.18
CA ASP A 211 21.09 17.70 3.16
C ASP A 211 21.59 19.11 3.53
N ALA A 212 22.84 19.22 3.99
CA ALA A 212 23.52 20.46 4.36
C ALA A 212 23.67 21.52 3.24
N ASN A 213 23.21 21.27 2.00
CA ASN A 213 23.33 22.25 0.92
C ASN A 213 22.09 23.16 0.90
N GLU A 214 22.31 24.47 0.83
CA GLU A 214 21.25 25.48 0.85
C GLU A 214 20.46 25.58 -0.47
N ALA A 215 20.85 24.86 -1.52
CA ALA A 215 20.09 24.81 -2.76
C ALA A 215 18.82 23.93 -2.66
N PRO A 216 17.80 24.19 -3.51
CA PRO A 216 16.58 23.40 -3.55
C PRO A 216 16.80 21.93 -3.94
N VAL A 217 16.09 21.03 -3.26
CA VAL A 217 15.99 19.61 -3.63
C VAL A 217 14.92 19.45 -4.71
N VAL A 218 15.27 18.80 -5.82
CA VAL A 218 14.30 18.53 -6.89
C VAL A 218 13.58 17.23 -6.60
N VAL A 219 12.27 17.33 -6.38
CA VAL A 219 11.39 16.19 -6.12
C VAL A 219 10.61 15.86 -7.39
N THR A 220 10.71 14.60 -7.85
CA THR A 220 10.07 14.12 -9.08
C THR A 220 9.20 12.92 -8.78
N HIS A 221 7.91 13.00 -9.10
CA HIS A 221 7.00 11.86 -9.02
C HIS A 221 7.18 10.91 -10.19
N CYS A 222 7.11 9.61 -9.93
CA CYS A 222 7.22 8.58 -10.96
C CYS A 222 5.87 7.91 -11.22
N ARG A 223 5.23 8.26 -12.33
CA ARG A 223 3.93 7.66 -12.75
C ARG A 223 4.09 6.22 -13.19
N THR A 224 5.15 5.94 -13.93
CA THR A 224 5.53 4.60 -14.40
C THR A 224 6.94 4.29 -13.93
N GLY A 225 7.29 3.00 -13.91
CA GLY A 225 8.61 2.56 -13.45
C GLY A 225 8.64 2.14 -11.98
N PRO A 226 9.83 1.81 -11.47
CA PRO A 226 9.93 1.11 -10.19
C PRO A 226 9.88 2.03 -8.96
N PHE A 227 10.23 3.31 -9.08
CA PHE A 227 10.18 4.28 -7.98
C PHE A 227 8.81 4.94 -7.86
N ASP A 228 8.44 5.36 -6.67
CA ASP A 228 7.30 6.26 -6.41
C ASP A 228 7.72 7.73 -6.48
N LEU A 229 8.86 8.04 -5.87
CA LEU A 229 9.44 9.39 -5.83
C LEU A 229 10.94 9.31 -6.13
N LEU A 230 11.48 10.29 -6.81
CA LEU A 230 12.91 10.50 -6.99
C LEU A 230 13.29 11.87 -6.46
N LEU A 231 14.33 11.91 -5.66
CA LEU A 231 14.93 13.12 -5.11
C LEU A 231 16.28 13.33 -5.78
N ARG A 232 16.52 14.54 -6.28
CA ARG A 232 17.85 14.97 -6.69
C ARG A 232 18.33 16.01 -5.69
N LEU A 233 19.37 15.64 -4.95
CA LEU A 233 20.03 16.50 -4.00
C LEU A 233 20.87 17.54 -4.75
N PRO A 234 21.02 18.76 -4.23
CA PRO A 234 21.91 19.77 -4.79
C PRO A 234 23.36 19.31 -4.95
N SER A 235 23.79 18.38 -4.11
CA SER A 235 25.11 17.73 -4.18
C SER A 235 25.27 16.77 -5.37
N GLY A 236 24.26 16.61 -6.22
CA GLY A 236 24.29 15.70 -7.38
C GLY A 236 23.73 14.30 -7.09
N GLY A 237 23.74 13.86 -5.83
CA GLY A 237 23.23 12.55 -5.43
C GLY A 237 21.73 12.39 -5.70
N THR A 238 21.32 11.18 -6.08
CA THR A 238 19.91 10.86 -6.33
C THR A 238 19.39 9.79 -5.38
N VAL A 239 18.20 9.99 -4.81
CA VAL A 239 17.56 9.05 -3.89
C VAL A 239 16.20 8.65 -4.43
N GLY A 240 16.01 7.37 -4.70
CA GLY A 240 14.74 6.79 -5.13
C GLY A 240 13.96 6.25 -3.95
N LEU A 241 12.72 6.68 -3.78
CA LEU A 241 11.80 6.15 -2.77
C LEU A 241 10.81 5.17 -3.39
N VAL A 242 10.63 4.04 -2.72
CA VAL A 242 9.65 2.99 -3.06
C VAL A 242 8.81 2.75 -1.83
N ARG A 243 7.47 2.78 -1.96
CA ARG A 243 6.59 2.30 -0.88
C ARG A 243 6.03 0.92 -1.21
N GLN A 244 6.06 0.03 -0.22
CA GLN A 244 5.45 -1.29 -0.22
C GLN A 244 4.21 -1.27 0.68
N GLY A 245 3.04 -0.96 0.10
CA GLY A 245 1.75 -0.98 0.79
C GLY A 245 1.19 -2.39 1.01
N PRO A 246 0.12 -2.58 1.81
CA PRO A 246 -0.38 -3.91 2.19
C PRO A 246 -1.01 -4.68 1.02
N MET A 247 -1.49 -3.99 -0.02
CA MET A 247 -2.06 -4.64 -1.21
C MET A 247 -1.01 -5.14 -2.20
N LEU A 248 0.27 -4.77 -2.02
CA LEU A 248 1.34 -5.22 -2.91
C LEU A 248 1.82 -6.61 -2.51
N THR A 249 1.81 -7.52 -3.48
CA THR A 249 2.30 -8.88 -3.28
C THR A 249 3.81 -8.94 -3.25
N ASN A 250 4.38 -9.98 -2.65
CA ASN A 250 5.82 -10.26 -2.69
C ASN A 250 6.35 -10.35 -4.14
N ALA A 251 5.55 -10.87 -5.08
CA ALA A 251 5.93 -10.93 -6.48
C ALA A 251 6.02 -9.54 -7.12
N SER A 252 5.10 -8.63 -6.78
CA SER A 252 5.11 -7.24 -7.25
C SER A 252 6.36 -6.49 -6.75
N LEU A 253 6.72 -6.69 -5.49
CA LEU A 253 7.93 -6.12 -4.91
C LEU A 253 9.19 -6.65 -5.61
N ARG A 254 9.35 -7.97 -5.73
CA ARG A 254 10.49 -8.59 -6.44
C ARG A 254 10.60 -8.08 -7.87
N TYR A 255 9.47 -7.93 -8.57
CA TYR A 255 9.47 -7.38 -9.91
C TYR A 255 9.98 -5.93 -9.94
N ARG A 256 9.55 -5.08 -8.99
CA ARG A 256 10.03 -3.69 -8.89
C ARG A 256 11.53 -3.63 -8.60
N ILE A 257 12.01 -4.40 -7.63
CA ILE A 257 13.44 -4.45 -7.26
C ILE A 257 14.27 -4.91 -8.47
N ARG A 258 13.88 -6.01 -9.13
CA ARG A 258 14.51 -6.47 -10.38
C ARG A 258 14.46 -5.46 -11.51
N THR A 259 13.42 -4.64 -11.56
CA THR A 259 13.34 -3.57 -12.55
C THR A 259 14.39 -2.50 -12.27
N ILE A 260 14.59 -2.11 -11.00
CA ILE A 260 15.65 -1.17 -10.59
C ILE A 260 17.03 -1.72 -10.94
N GLU A 261 17.26 -3.00 -10.67
CA GLU A 261 18.51 -3.69 -11.03
C GLU A 261 18.81 -3.62 -12.53
N ARG A 262 17.80 -3.81 -13.37
CA ARG A 262 17.96 -3.82 -14.83
C ARG A 262 18.02 -2.43 -15.46
N MET A 263 17.81 -1.37 -14.69
CA MET A 263 17.99 -0.01 -15.20
C MET A 263 19.45 0.24 -15.52
N ASN A 264 19.69 1.02 -16.58
CA ASN A 264 21.05 1.48 -16.88
C ASN A 264 21.61 2.24 -15.69
N ALA A 265 22.92 2.14 -15.45
CA ALA A 265 23.58 2.80 -14.33
C ALA A 265 23.29 4.32 -14.31
N ALA A 266 23.28 4.95 -15.49
CA ALA A 266 22.94 6.38 -15.66
C ALA A 266 21.44 6.72 -15.46
N GLU A 267 20.57 5.75 -15.23
CA GLU A 267 19.13 5.94 -14.96
C GLU A 267 18.75 5.49 -13.54
N ARG A 268 19.67 4.83 -12.81
CA ARG A 268 19.45 4.34 -11.46
C ARG A 268 19.64 5.47 -10.46
N ALA A 269 18.87 5.47 -9.38
CA ALA A 269 19.14 6.35 -8.25
C ALA A 269 20.42 5.91 -7.54
N SER A 270 21.22 6.86 -7.04
CA SER A 270 22.44 6.58 -6.26
C SER A 270 22.13 5.76 -5.01
N LEU A 271 20.94 5.96 -4.42
CA LEU A 271 20.41 5.11 -3.36
C LEU A 271 18.93 4.83 -3.59
N THR A 272 18.51 3.63 -3.23
CA THR A 272 17.11 3.21 -3.19
C THR A 272 16.68 3.00 -1.74
N LEU A 273 15.63 3.71 -1.33
CA LEU A 273 15.03 3.58 -0.02
C LEU A 273 13.63 2.99 -0.16
N ILE A 274 13.39 1.88 0.54
CA ILE A 274 12.13 1.16 0.52
C ILE A 274 11.42 1.32 1.86
N LEU A 275 10.22 1.90 1.81
CA LEU A 275 9.32 2.07 2.95
C LEU A 275 8.32 0.92 2.99
N THR A 276 8.22 0.26 4.13
CA THR A 276 7.32 -0.88 4.37
C THR A 276 6.33 -0.56 5.48
N ASP A 277 5.22 -1.28 5.58
CA ASP A 277 4.21 -0.96 6.60
C ASP A 277 4.46 -1.65 7.95
N SER A 278 5.30 -2.69 8.00
CA SER A 278 5.58 -3.49 9.19
C SER A 278 7.03 -3.96 9.20
N GLU A 279 7.55 -4.31 10.39
CA GLU A 279 8.90 -4.85 10.53
C GLU A 279 9.02 -6.22 9.84
N GLN A 280 7.97 -7.04 9.90
CA GLN A 280 7.94 -8.30 9.18
C GLN A 280 8.03 -8.10 7.65
N ASP A 281 7.34 -7.09 7.11
CA ASP A 281 7.46 -6.75 5.69
C ASP A 281 8.86 -6.20 5.36
N MET A 282 9.45 -5.38 6.24
CA MET A 282 10.85 -4.94 6.12
C MET A 282 11.80 -6.13 5.99
N ARG A 283 11.73 -7.10 6.92
CA ARG A 283 12.55 -8.31 6.92
C ARG A 283 12.33 -9.16 5.66
N ARG A 284 11.10 -9.24 5.15
CA ARG A 284 10.79 -9.91 3.88
C ARG A 284 11.41 -9.21 2.67
N VAL A 285 11.36 -7.88 2.65
CA VAL A 285 11.96 -7.08 1.61
C VAL A 285 13.48 -7.27 1.62
N LEU A 286 14.11 -7.19 2.79
CA LEU A 286 15.55 -7.45 2.96
C LEU A 286 15.95 -8.84 2.46
N ARG A 287 15.15 -9.87 2.74
CA ARG A 287 15.35 -11.22 2.17
C ARG A 287 15.15 -11.28 0.66
N ALA A 288 14.24 -10.49 0.11
CA ALA A 288 14.04 -10.42 -1.34
C ALA A 288 15.23 -9.75 -2.06
N ILE A 289 16.05 -9.00 -1.32
CA ILE A 289 17.23 -8.23 -1.74
C ILE A 289 18.53 -8.97 -1.35
N ALA A 290 18.44 -10.22 -0.87
CA ALA A 290 19.52 -10.95 -0.20
C ALA A 290 20.75 -11.35 -1.03
N ASP A 291 20.97 -10.79 -2.23
CA ASP A 291 22.30 -10.81 -2.86
C ASP A 291 22.97 -9.45 -2.61
N PRO A 292 23.75 -9.29 -1.53
CA PRO A 292 24.29 -8.01 -1.12
C PRO A 292 25.30 -7.46 -2.12
N SER A 293 25.92 -8.33 -2.93
CA SER A 293 26.86 -7.94 -3.98
C SER A 293 26.21 -7.12 -5.10
N THR A 294 24.88 -7.23 -5.25
CA THR A 294 24.09 -6.50 -6.23
C THR A 294 23.26 -5.36 -5.63
N HIS A 295 23.19 -5.25 -4.29
CA HIS A 295 22.21 -4.41 -3.59
C HIS A 295 22.77 -3.46 -2.52
N THR A 296 24.07 -3.14 -2.59
CA THR A 296 24.77 -2.26 -1.63
C THR A 296 24.18 -0.85 -1.46
N GLU A 297 23.33 -0.43 -2.39
CA GLU A 297 22.71 0.90 -2.44
C GLU A 297 21.21 0.88 -2.08
N THR A 298 20.70 -0.23 -1.55
CA THR A 298 19.28 -0.38 -1.19
C THR A 298 19.07 -0.56 0.31
N LEU A 299 18.31 0.35 0.91
CA LEU A 299 17.95 0.32 2.32
C LEU A 299 16.43 0.24 2.49
N VAL A 300 16.01 -0.38 3.59
CA VAL A 300 14.61 -0.67 3.90
C VAL A 300 14.32 -0.19 5.31
N ALA A 301 13.15 0.40 5.53
CA ALA A 301 12.68 0.81 6.84
C ALA A 301 11.15 0.67 6.96
N VAL A 302 10.66 0.69 8.20
CA VAL A 302 9.22 0.79 8.49
C VAL A 302 8.78 2.24 8.35
N THR A 303 7.66 2.45 7.65
CA THR A 303 7.14 3.78 7.30
C THR A 303 6.79 4.58 8.56
N GLY A 304 6.22 3.93 9.57
CA GLY A 304 5.89 4.53 10.86
C GLY A 304 7.14 5.12 11.53
N ASP A 305 8.20 4.31 11.62
CA ASP A 305 9.45 4.68 12.28
C ASP A 305 10.19 5.81 11.55
N VAL A 306 10.19 5.80 10.22
CA VAL A 306 10.78 6.89 9.41
C VAL A 306 10.02 8.20 9.58
N ILE A 307 8.69 8.14 9.74
CA ILE A 307 7.84 9.32 9.89
C ILE A 307 7.91 9.89 11.32
N ALA A 308 7.94 9.01 12.32
CA ALA A 308 8.01 9.36 13.74
C ALA A 308 9.43 9.76 14.17
N GLY A 309 10.44 9.12 13.59
CA GLY A 309 11.84 9.34 13.87
C GLY A 309 12.35 10.71 13.38
N GLN A 310 13.47 11.11 13.97
CA GLN A 310 14.27 12.23 13.48
C GLN A 310 15.37 11.71 12.57
N GLY A 311 16.14 12.59 11.92
CA GLY A 311 17.19 12.17 10.99
C GLY A 311 18.26 11.25 11.57
N GLU A 312 18.49 11.31 12.89
CA GLU A 312 19.44 10.47 13.62
C GLU A 312 18.87 9.12 14.07
N SER A 313 17.57 8.89 13.93
CA SER A 313 16.95 7.61 14.26
C SER A 313 17.54 6.51 13.38
N ARG A 314 18.12 5.50 14.02
CA ARG A 314 18.68 4.30 13.36
C ARG A 314 17.56 3.31 13.11
N VAL A 315 16.90 3.46 11.95
CA VAL A 315 15.71 2.67 11.58
C VAL A 315 15.82 2.08 10.17
N TRP A 316 16.92 2.36 9.48
CA TRP A 316 17.15 1.89 8.14
C TRP A 316 18.08 0.69 8.15
N GLN A 317 17.66 -0.37 7.50
CA GLN A 317 18.41 -1.62 7.41
C GLN A 317 18.82 -1.88 5.97
N GLN A 318 19.96 -2.54 5.82
CA GLN A 318 20.47 -3.05 4.56
C GLN A 318 20.60 -4.57 4.67
N GLY A 319 20.42 -5.26 3.54
CA GLY A 319 20.76 -6.68 3.45
C GLY A 319 22.28 -6.84 3.42
N GLY A 320 22.84 -7.56 4.38
CA GLY A 320 24.28 -7.74 4.57
C GLY A 320 24.85 -9.04 3.98
N TYR A 321 26.17 -9.09 3.92
CA TYR A 321 26.97 -10.25 3.49
C TYR A 321 26.85 -11.42 4.46
N GLY A 322 26.21 -12.50 4.02
CA GLY A 322 26.42 -13.83 4.59
C GLY A 322 27.25 -14.67 3.62
N PHE A 323 28.43 -15.13 4.05
CA PHE A 323 29.02 -16.31 3.42
C PHE A 323 28.05 -17.47 3.70
N ALA A 324 27.54 -18.11 2.64
CA ALA A 324 26.56 -19.23 2.67
C ALA A 324 25.06 -18.86 2.80
N SER A 325 24.53 -18.09 1.83
CA SER A 325 23.08 -18.06 1.51
C SER A 325 22.13 -17.49 2.57
N THR A 326 22.65 -17.07 3.73
CA THR A 326 21.84 -16.56 4.85
C THR A 326 22.03 -15.05 4.91
N PRO A 327 21.01 -14.24 4.61
CA PRO A 327 21.13 -12.78 4.70
C PRO A 327 21.41 -12.38 6.15
N THR A 328 22.57 -11.77 6.40
CA THR A 328 22.84 -11.08 7.65
C THR A 328 22.19 -9.71 7.59
N LEU A 329 21.51 -9.27 8.65
CA LEU A 329 21.00 -7.91 8.70
C LEU A 329 22.15 -7.00 9.13
N GLU A 330 22.46 -5.98 8.34
CA GLU A 330 23.44 -4.98 8.75
C GLU A 330 22.88 -4.12 9.91
N PRO A 331 23.75 -3.51 10.72
CA PRO A 331 23.31 -2.62 11.79
C PRO A 331 22.40 -1.51 11.25
N ASP A 332 21.42 -1.11 12.06
CA ASP A 332 20.55 0.00 11.72
C ASP A 332 21.37 1.29 11.49
N VAL A 333 21.15 1.94 10.36
CA VAL A 333 21.79 3.21 10.01
C VAL A 333 20.80 4.38 10.10
N SER A 334 21.34 5.56 10.40
CA SER A 334 20.56 6.79 10.45
C SER A 334 20.35 7.38 9.06
N LEU A 335 19.27 8.14 8.87
CA LEU A 335 19.02 8.83 7.61
C LEU A 335 20.10 9.88 7.30
N SER A 336 20.69 10.50 8.33
CA SER A 336 21.83 11.42 8.17
C SER A 336 23.04 10.72 7.55
N THR A 337 23.33 9.49 7.97
CA THR A 337 24.41 8.65 7.41
C THR A 337 24.14 8.29 5.95
N ILE A 338 22.89 7.93 5.64
CA ILE A 338 22.44 7.62 4.27
C ILE A 338 22.62 8.83 3.34
N VAL A 339 22.19 10.02 3.77
CA VAL A 339 22.32 11.25 2.97
C VAL A 339 23.79 11.61 2.75
N ALA A 340 24.64 11.48 3.77
CA ALA A 340 26.08 11.66 3.64
C ALA A 340 26.70 10.65 2.68
N HIS A 341 26.24 9.40 2.67
CA HIS A 341 26.70 8.38 1.75
C HIS A 341 26.26 8.65 0.30
N ALA A 342 25.01 9.06 0.07
CA ALA A 342 24.52 9.44 -1.26
C ALA A 342 25.37 10.54 -1.92
N ARG A 343 25.86 11.49 -1.11
CA ARG A 343 26.77 12.56 -1.56
C ARG A 343 28.11 12.00 -2.02
N ARG A 344 28.74 11.16 -1.20
CA ARG A 344 30.02 10.51 -1.55
C ARG A 344 29.92 9.70 -2.83
N LEU A 345 28.81 8.98 -3.04
CA LEU A 345 28.56 8.24 -4.27
C LEU A 345 28.45 9.17 -5.49
N ALA A 346 27.81 10.33 -5.35
CA ALA A 346 27.70 11.32 -6.41
C ALA A 346 29.08 11.87 -6.82
N ASP A 347 29.94 12.15 -5.85
CA ASP A 347 31.30 12.65 -6.06
C ASP A 347 32.19 11.59 -6.73
N ALA A 348 32.09 10.33 -6.29
CA ALA A 348 32.86 9.22 -6.85
C ALA A 348 32.40 8.82 -8.27
N TYR A 349 31.10 8.97 -8.56
CA TYR A 349 30.48 8.51 -9.81
C TYR A 349 29.59 9.59 -10.44
N PRO A 350 30.17 10.68 -10.98
CA PRO A 350 29.40 11.80 -11.54
C PRO A 350 28.51 11.40 -12.72
N ASN A 351 28.83 10.30 -13.43
CA ASN A 351 28.02 9.77 -14.52
C ASN A 351 26.72 9.08 -14.05
N LEU A 352 26.62 8.68 -12.78
CA LEU A 352 25.38 8.17 -12.16
C LEU A 352 24.42 9.32 -11.78
N SER A 353 24.89 10.57 -11.75
CA SER A 353 24.12 11.72 -11.27
C SER A 353 23.14 12.29 -12.30
N ARG A 354 22.98 11.66 -13.47
CA ARG A 354 21.92 12.04 -14.42
C ARG A 354 20.63 11.37 -13.97
N ALA A 355 19.71 12.14 -13.41
CA ALA A 355 18.38 11.63 -13.07
C ALA A 355 17.78 10.90 -14.28
N PRO A 356 17.07 9.76 -14.09
CA PRO A 356 16.41 9.07 -15.18
C PRO A 356 15.52 10.07 -15.91
N MET A 357 15.83 10.30 -17.18
CA MET A 357 15.05 11.20 -18.00
C MET A 357 13.69 10.54 -18.19
N GLN A 358 12.67 11.00 -17.46
CA GLN A 358 11.32 10.52 -17.66
C GLN A 358 10.96 10.79 -19.12
N ARG A 359 10.86 9.72 -19.92
CA ARG A 359 10.36 9.86 -21.27
C ARG A 359 8.94 10.41 -21.14
N PRO A 360 8.64 11.59 -21.71
CA PRO A 360 7.28 12.11 -21.71
C PRO A 360 6.39 11.03 -22.33
N SER A 361 5.35 10.63 -21.61
CA SER A 361 4.40 9.65 -22.12
C SER A 361 3.77 10.20 -23.39
N SER A 362 4.21 9.68 -24.55
CA SER A 362 3.68 10.05 -25.85
C SER A 362 2.22 9.59 -25.93
N GLY A 363 1.30 10.53 -26.12
CA GLY A 363 -0.06 10.22 -26.58
C GLY A 363 -1.22 10.40 -25.59
N SER A 364 -1.00 10.82 -24.34
CA SER A 364 -2.13 11.22 -23.49
C SER A 364 -2.48 12.68 -23.75
N ARG A 365 -3.74 12.97 -24.16
CA ARG A 365 -4.27 14.34 -24.15
C ARG A 365 -4.24 14.83 -22.71
N SER A 366 -3.25 15.65 -22.39
CA SER A 366 -3.11 16.30 -21.09
C SER A 366 -4.05 17.50 -21.07
N ASP A 367 -5.21 17.32 -20.45
CA ASP A 367 -6.12 18.42 -20.15
C ASP A 367 -5.70 19.10 -18.85
N LEU A 368 -5.99 20.40 -18.74
CA LEU A 368 -5.88 21.11 -17.47
C LEU A 368 -6.82 20.45 -16.44
N PRO A 369 -6.34 20.23 -15.21
CA PRO A 369 -7.18 19.75 -14.14
C PRO A 369 -8.23 20.80 -13.76
N ASP A 370 -9.32 20.34 -13.16
CA ASP A 370 -10.00 21.08 -12.11
C ASP A 370 -9.54 20.48 -10.78
N PRO A 371 -8.45 20.99 -10.17
CA PRO A 371 -7.84 20.36 -9.01
C PRO A 371 -8.82 20.30 -7.84
N SER A 372 -9.58 21.36 -7.59
CA SER A 372 -10.50 21.44 -6.46
C SER A 372 -11.59 20.36 -6.58
N GLU A 373 -12.22 20.24 -7.75
CA GLU A 373 -13.23 19.19 -7.98
C GLU A 373 -12.64 17.78 -7.83
N GLN A 374 -11.47 17.53 -8.45
CA GLN A 374 -10.81 16.23 -8.36
C GLN A 374 -10.38 15.88 -6.94
N PHE A 375 -9.96 16.88 -6.15
CA PHE A 375 -9.58 16.70 -4.76
C PHE A 375 -10.81 16.40 -3.90
N ASP A 376 -11.89 17.16 -4.06
CA ASP A 376 -13.12 16.99 -3.29
C ASP A 376 -13.80 15.63 -3.60
N GLN A 377 -13.58 15.07 -4.78
CA GLN A 377 -14.01 13.72 -5.16
C GLN A 377 -13.11 12.59 -4.63
N ALA A 378 -11.87 12.89 -4.22
CA ALA A 378 -10.90 11.88 -3.82
C ALA A 378 -11.27 11.22 -2.48
N LEU A 379 -11.45 9.89 -2.48
CA LEU A 379 -11.78 9.10 -1.30
C LEU A 379 -10.79 9.31 -0.14
N SER A 380 -9.50 9.47 -0.44
CA SER A 380 -8.45 9.71 0.56
C SER A 380 -8.68 10.95 1.46
N LEU A 381 -9.51 11.91 1.05
CA LEU A 381 -9.85 13.07 1.88
C LEU A 381 -11.19 12.91 2.60
N ARG A 382 -12.13 12.21 1.97
CA ARG A 382 -13.48 11.98 2.48
C ARG A 382 -13.47 11.00 3.65
N LEU A 383 -12.50 10.09 3.66
CA LEU A 383 -12.34 9.10 4.71
C LEU A 383 -11.60 9.67 5.92
N SER A 384 -12.20 9.50 7.09
CA SER A 384 -11.57 9.69 8.39
C SER A 384 -10.47 8.66 8.66
N ARG A 385 -9.65 8.89 9.69
CA ARG A 385 -8.60 7.93 10.09
C ARG A 385 -9.17 6.57 10.46
N ALA A 386 -10.29 6.56 11.18
CA ALA A 386 -10.95 5.33 11.61
C ALA A 386 -11.48 4.52 10.41
N GLU A 387 -12.04 5.20 9.42
CA GLU A 387 -12.50 4.56 8.17
C GLU A 387 -11.33 3.98 7.37
N LYS A 388 -10.23 4.71 7.22
CA LYS A 388 -9.02 4.19 6.54
C LYS A 388 -8.46 2.96 7.24
N ARG A 389 -8.34 3.03 8.57
CA ARG A 389 -7.88 1.89 9.39
C ARG A 389 -8.82 0.69 9.26
N ALA A 390 -10.13 0.90 9.28
CA ALA A 390 -11.10 -0.18 9.10
C ALA A 390 -10.97 -0.83 7.72
N LEU A 391 -10.73 -0.05 6.66
CA LEU A 391 -10.46 -0.61 5.33
C LEU A 391 -9.18 -1.46 5.30
N ASP A 392 -8.10 -0.98 5.94
CA ASP A 392 -6.84 -1.74 6.04
C ASP A 392 -7.03 -3.05 6.82
N LEU A 393 -7.78 -3.02 7.92
CA LEU A 393 -8.11 -4.21 8.71
C LEU A 393 -8.98 -5.18 7.90
N LEU A 394 -10.04 -4.71 7.23
CA LEU A 394 -10.90 -5.57 6.40
C LEU A 394 -10.18 -6.16 5.18
N ALA A 395 -9.11 -5.52 4.71
CA ALA A 395 -8.26 -6.07 3.66
C ALA A 395 -7.40 -7.25 4.16
N GLY A 396 -7.05 -7.24 5.45
CA GLY A 396 -6.34 -8.33 6.11
C GLY A 396 -7.25 -9.41 6.67
N TRP A 397 -8.40 -9.02 7.21
CA TRP A 397 -9.31 -9.82 8.01
C TRP A 397 -10.71 -9.78 7.38
N PRO A 398 -10.95 -10.51 6.27
CA PRO A 398 -12.25 -10.56 5.63
C PRO A 398 -13.29 -11.22 6.56
N PHE A 399 -14.57 -10.94 6.33
CA PHE A 399 -15.68 -11.48 7.13
C PHE A 399 -15.65 -11.07 8.61
N CYS A 400 -15.04 -9.94 8.96
CA CYS A 400 -15.08 -9.41 10.32
C CYS A 400 -16.50 -9.02 10.72
N SER A 401 -16.91 -9.45 11.91
CA SER A 401 -18.07 -8.87 12.60
C SER A 401 -17.75 -7.47 13.14
N PRO A 402 -18.77 -6.63 13.43
CA PRO A 402 -18.54 -5.32 14.05
C PRO A 402 -17.79 -5.42 15.39
N ALA A 403 -18.10 -6.43 16.21
CA ALA A 403 -17.44 -6.66 17.50
C ALA A 403 -15.96 -7.02 17.34
N GLN A 404 -15.62 -7.88 16.39
CA GLN A 404 -14.22 -8.20 16.07
C GLN A 404 -13.46 -6.99 15.53
N LEU A 405 -14.07 -6.24 14.61
CA LEU A 405 -13.45 -5.03 14.06
C LEU A 405 -13.21 -3.98 15.16
N ALA A 406 -14.18 -3.78 16.05
CA ALA A 406 -14.04 -2.86 17.18
C ALA A 406 -12.83 -3.19 18.06
N ARG A 407 -12.63 -4.48 18.32
CA ARG A 407 -11.48 -4.99 19.08
C ARG A 407 -10.15 -4.85 18.33
N LEU A 408 -10.11 -5.15 17.03
CA LEU A 408 -8.93 -4.96 16.17
C LEU A 408 -8.55 -3.48 15.95
N MET A 409 -9.51 -2.58 16.12
CA MET A 409 -9.29 -1.13 16.10
C MET A 409 -8.84 -0.60 17.47
N ASP A 410 -7.94 -1.30 18.15
CA ASP A 410 -7.45 -1.00 19.52
C ASP A 410 -8.56 -0.95 20.57
N GLY A 411 -9.51 -1.88 20.51
CA GLY A 411 -10.54 -1.99 21.55
C GLY A 411 -11.55 -0.83 21.61
N VAL A 412 -11.79 -0.11 20.51
CA VAL A 412 -12.87 0.90 20.45
C VAL A 412 -14.24 0.26 20.72
N SER A 413 -15.23 1.09 21.08
CA SER A 413 -16.60 0.60 21.26
C SER A 413 -17.20 0.00 19.99
N GLU A 414 -18.02 -1.04 20.14
CA GLU A 414 -18.75 -1.65 19.02
C GLU A 414 -19.66 -0.64 18.31
N ARG A 415 -20.26 0.30 19.05
CA ARG A 415 -21.03 1.41 18.47
C ARG A 415 -20.18 2.24 17.50
N ARG A 416 -18.93 2.53 17.86
CA ARG A 416 -18.00 3.28 17.00
C ARG A 416 -17.63 2.51 15.75
N ALA A 417 -17.34 1.21 15.87
CA ALA A 417 -17.07 0.35 14.71
C ALA A 417 -18.29 0.24 13.78
N ASN A 418 -19.49 0.07 14.34
CA ASN A 418 -20.74 0.07 13.57
C ASN A 418 -20.95 1.38 12.80
N GLN A 419 -20.67 2.53 13.44
CA GLN A 419 -20.73 3.83 12.75
C GLN A 419 -19.75 3.90 11.58
N VAL A 420 -18.49 3.50 11.80
CA VAL A 420 -17.47 3.47 10.74
C VAL A 420 -17.90 2.56 9.58
N LEU A 421 -18.38 1.35 9.88
CA LEU A 421 -18.90 0.42 8.87
C LEU A 421 -20.10 0.97 8.13
N HIS A 422 -21.03 1.65 8.81
CA HIS A 422 -22.17 2.31 8.18
C HIS A 422 -21.71 3.39 7.18
N ASP A 423 -20.78 4.25 7.59
CA ASP A 423 -20.26 5.33 6.74
C ASP A 423 -19.49 4.78 5.53
N LEU A 424 -18.70 3.71 5.72
CA LEU A 424 -18.02 3.00 4.63
C LEU A 424 -19.00 2.33 3.66
N ARG A 425 -20.10 1.74 4.16
CA ARG A 425 -21.16 1.15 3.32
C ARG A 425 -21.89 2.21 2.51
N LYS A 426 -22.20 3.36 3.12
CA LYS A 426 -22.83 4.50 2.43
C LYS A 426 -21.96 5.01 1.28
N GLN A 427 -20.64 4.92 1.43
CA GLN A 427 -19.67 5.25 0.38
C GLN A 427 -19.45 4.10 -0.63
N GLY A 428 -20.11 2.96 -0.44
CA GLY A 428 -19.98 1.79 -1.29
C GLY A 428 -18.59 1.16 -1.26
N LEU A 429 -17.84 1.31 -0.15
CA LEU A 429 -16.46 0.79 -0.01
C LEU A 429 -16.44 -0.59 0.64
N VAL A 430 -17.42 -0.89 1.49
CA VAL A 430 -17.59 -2.19 2.12
C VAL A 430 -19.01 -2.69 1.88
N GLN A 431 -19.18 -4.01 1.92
CA GLN A 431 -20.49 -4.67 1.86
C GLN A 431 -20.65 -5.61 3.05
N ARG A 432 -21.92 -5.89 3.37
CA ARG A 432 -22.29 -6.82 4.43
C ARG A 432 -22.73 -8.12 3.78
N GLU A 433 -22.10 -9.20 4.19
CA GLU A 433 -22.46 -10.57 3.87
C GLU A 433 -23.06 -11.27 5.10
N GLU A 434 -23.58 -12.47 4.89
CA GLU A 434 -24.02 -13.38 5.97
C GLU A 434 -22.89 -13.67 6.97
N LEU A 435 -21.66 -13.82 6.46
CA LEU A 435 -20.50 -14.20 7.26
C LEU A 435 -19.85 -13.01 8.01
N GLY A 436 -20.18 -11.77 7.63
CA GLY A 436 -19.56 -10.56 8.20
C GLY A 436 -19.37 -9.46 7.16
N TYR A 437 -18.45 -8.54 7.42
CA TYR A 437 -18.14 -7.43 6.51
C TYR A 437 -16.93 -7.73 5.65
N LEU A 438 -16.94 -7.22 4.43
CA LEU A 438 -15.83 -7.34 3.50
C LEU A 438 -15.73 -6.12 2.58
N LEU A 439 -14.60 -5.99 1.89
CA LEU A 439 -14.36 -4.92 0.94
C LEU A 439 -15.16 -5.15 -0.35
N SER A 440 -15.84 -4.10 -0.82
CA SER A 440 -16.44 -4.08 -2.15
C SER A 440 -15.36 -3.90 -3.24
N ASP A 441 -15.74 -4.07 -4.52
CA ASP A 441 -14.85 -3.75 -5.65
C ASP A 441 -14.35 -2.30 -5.64
N THR A 442 -15.17 -1.34 -5.19
CA THR A 442 -14.76 0.06 -5.05
C THR A 442 -13.73 0.22 -3.95
N GLY A 443 -13.92 -0.45 -2.81
CA GLY A 443 -12.97 -0.47 -1.69
C GLY A 443 -11.64 -1.10 -2.08
N LEU A 444 -11.67 -2.25 -2.75
CA LEU A 444 -10.49 -2.94 -3.28
C LEU A 444 -9.76 -2.09 -4.33
N THR A 445 -10.49 -1.46 -5.24
CA THR A 445 -9.93 -0.55 -6.23
C THR A 445 -9.25 0.64 -5.57
N TYR A 446 -9.88 1.22 -4.54
CA TYR A 446 -9.29 2.30 -3.76
C TYR A 446 -7.96 1.89 -3.11
N LEU A 447 -7.94 0.78 -2.36
CA LEU A 447 -6.72 0.31 -1.69
C LEU A 447 -5.63 -0.06 -2.71
N ALA A 448 -5.99 -0.75 -3.80
CA ALA A 448 -5.05 -1.09 -4.86
C ALA A 448 -4.42 0.17 -5.48
N ARG A 449 -5.22 1.20 -5.78
CA ARG A 449 -4.69 2.47 -6.32
C ARG A 449 -3.80 3.17 -5.31
N ARG A 450 -4.25 3.30 -4.05
CA ARG A 450 -3.48 3.91 -2.94
C ARG A 450 -2.08 3.31 -2.85
N ASP A 451 -2.00 1.98 -2.88
CA ASP A 451 -0.78 1.21 -2.71
C ASP A 451 -0.05 0.93 -4.03
N ARG A 452 -0.53 1.47 -5.17
CA ARG A 452 0.00 1.23 -6.51
C ARG A 452 0.04 -0.25 -6.91
N ALA A 453 -0.85 -1.05 -6.33
CA ALA A 453 -1.10 -2.42 -6.78
C ALA A 453 -1.91 -2.42 -8.07
N ALA A 454 -1.78 -3.50 -8.85
CA ALA A 454 -2.59 -3.70 -10.04
C ALA A 454 -4.04 -4.00 -9.63
N VAL A 455 -4.98 -3.17 -10.09
CA VAL A 455 -6.41 -3.28 -9.73
C VAL A 455 -6.98 -4.64 -10.14
N GLY A 456 -6.79 -5.06 -11.40
CA GLY A 456 -7.30 -6.34 -11.91
C GLY A 456 -6.93 -7.54 -11.03
N PRO A 457 -5.63 -7.83 -10.82
CA PRO A 457 -5.20 -8.92 -9.94
C PRO A 457 -5.67 -8.80 -8.48
N THR A 458 -5.97 -7.59 -8.00
CA THR A 458 -6.54 -7.40 -6.66
C THR A 458 -8.01 -7.83 -6.65
N LEU A 459 -8.79 -7.40 -7.64
CA LEU A 459 -10.19 -7.80 -7.82
C LEU A 459 -10.31 -9.32 -8.06
N ASP A 460 -9.49 -9.91 -8.93
CA ASP A 460 -9.50 -11.35 -9.22
C ASP A 460 -9.31 -12.24 -7.97
N ARG A 461 -8.69 -11.71 -6.92
CA ARG A 461 -8.46 -12.43 -5.67
C ARG A 461 -9.53 -12.17 -4.62
N TRP A 462 -10.01 -10.92 -4.55
CA TRP A 462 -10.78 -10.44 -3.42
C TRP A 462 -12.21 -10.00 -3.76
N THR A 463 -12.61 -10.03 -5.03
CA THR A 463 -13.97 -9.66 -5.42
C THR A 463 -14.99 -10.67 -4.86
N PRO A 464 -15.99 -10.19 -4.09
CA PRO A 464 -16.95 -11.02 -3.37
C PRO A 464 -18.21 -11.37 -4.17
N VAL A 465 -18.21 -11.21 -5.50
CA VAL A 465 -19.38 -11.53 -6.34
C VAL A 465 -19.72 -13.01 -6.18
N ARG A 466 -21.00 -13.30 -5.88
CA ARG A 466 -21.56 -14.66 -5.85
C ARG A 466 -22.14 -14.99 -7.23
N ASP A 467 -21.66 -16.06 -7.84
CA ASP A 467 -22.31 -16.78 -8.94
C ASP A 467 -23.17 -17.92 -8.39
N GLU A 468 -23.95 -18.63 -9.22
CA GLU A 468 -24.80 -19.77 -8.81
C GLU A 468 -24.01 -20.85 -8.04
N GLU A 469 -22.68 -20.92 -8.24
CA GLU A 469 -21.76 -21.87 -7.60
C GLU A 469 -20.93 -21.29 -6.44
N GLY A 470 -21.02 -19.98 -6.12
CA GLY A 470 -20.31 -19.35 -4.99
C GLY A 470 -19.47 -18.12 -5.35
N TYR A 471 -18.48 -17.77 -4.51
CA TYR A 471 -17.65 -16.56 -4.67
C TYR A 471 -16.67 -16.67 -5.85
N ILE A 472 -16.51 -15.58 -6.62
CA ILE A 472 -15.61 -15.52 -7.80
C ILE A 472 -14.13 -15.28 -7.43
N GLY A 473 -13.85 -14.47 -6.39
CA GLY A 473 -12.48 -14.16 -5.99
C GLY A 473 -11.79 -15.32 -5.27
N SER A 474 -10.66 -15.81 -5.80
CA SER A 474 -9.99 -17.03 -5.29
C SER A 474 -9.66 -17.03 -3.79
N LEU A 475 -9.19 -15.90 -3.24
CA LEU A 475 -8.87 -15.78 -1.81
C LEU A 475 -10.13 -15.58 -0.97
N VAL A 476 -11.11 -14.83 -1.44
CA VAL A 476 -12.41 -14.68 -0.76
C VAL A 476 -13.17 -16.00 -0.72
N GLN A 477 -13.17 -16.76 -1.81
CA GLN A 477 -13.78 -18.09 -1.86
C GLN A 477 -13.10 -19.04 -0.88
N THR A 478 -11.77 -19.03 -0.82
CA THR A 478 -11.01 -19.82 0.17
C THR A 478 -11.39 -19.42 1.60
N ALA A 479 -11.42 -18.12 1.89
CA ALA A 479 -11.80 -17.59 3.20
C ALA A 479 -13.26 -17.92 3.56
N ALA A 480 -14.19 -17.89 2.61
CA ALA A 480 -15.59 -18.27 2.82
C ALA A 480 -15.76 -19.77 3.10
N ASN A 481 -15.06 -20.61 2.32
CA ASN A 481 -15.04 -22.06 2.52
C ASN A 481 -14.44 -22.44 3.89
N GLN A 482 -13.53 -21.62 4.41
CA GLN A 482 -12.89 -21.79 5.72
C GLN A 482 -13.41 -20.80 6.77
N HIS A 483 -14.60 -20.22 6.60
CA HIS A 483 -15.06 -19.08 7.42
C HIS A 483 -15.04 -19.35 8.92
N ARG A 484 -15.38 -20.56 9.37
CA ARG A 484 -15.34 -20.89 10.80
C ARG A 484 -13.92 -20.89 11.37
N HIS A 485 -12.94 -21.34 10.59
CA HIS A 485 -11.52 -21.26 10.95
C HIS A 485 -11.07 -19.81 11.02
N GLN A 486 -11.34 -19.06 9.95
CA GLN A 486 -11.00 -17.64 9.86
C GLN A 486 -11.66 -16.80 10.96
N ALA A 487 -12.92 -17.10 11.31
CA ALA A 487 -13.62 -16.45 12.41
C ALA A 487 -12.96 -16.73 13.77
N GLY A 488 -12.48 -17.96 13.99
CA GLY A 488 -11.74 -18.33 15.19
C GLY A 488 -10.40 -17.60 15.31
N VAL A 489 -9.60 -17.59 14.23
CA VAL A 489 -8.33 -16.83 14.16
C VAL A 489 -8.59 -15.34 14.40
N THR A 490 -9.57 -14.77 13.70
CA THR A 490 -9.92 -13.35 13.81
C THR A 490 -10.40 -13.01 15.22
N GLU A 491 -11.21 -13.86 15.85
CA GLU A 491 -11.67 -13.65 17.23
C GLU A 491 -10.51 -13.68 18.22
N PHE A 492 -9.57 -14.62 18.09
CA PHE A 492 -8.36 -14.67 18.90
C PHE A 492 -7.52 -13.39 18.74
N CYS A 493 -7.18 -13.02 17.50
CA CYS A 493 -6.39 -11.84 17.20
C CYS A 493 -7.08 -10.54 17.66
N ALA A 494 -8.40 -10.46 17.50
CA ALA A 494 -9.20 -9.34 17.97
C ALA A 494 -9.14 -9.20 19.50
N ARG A 495 -9.34 -10.30 20.25
CA ARG A 495 -9.20 -10.30 21.71
C ARG A 495 -7.82 -9.86 22.16
N PHE A 496 -6.78 -10.39 21.51
CA PHE A 496 -5.39 -10.03 21.78
C PHE A 496 -5.13 -8.54 21.60
N SER A 497 -5.55 -7.98 20.46
CA SER A 497 -5.43 -6.55 20.20
C SER A 497 -6.18 -5.70 21.24
N ALA A 498 -7.39 -6.10 21.63
CA ALA A 498 -8.19 -5.35 22.61
C ALA A 498 -7.64 -5.44 24.04
N GLU A 499 -7.09 -6.58 24.46
CA GLU A 499 -6.46 -6.73 25.77
C GLU A 499 -5.14 -5.97 25.84
N ALA A 500 -4.28 -6.08 24.81
CA ALA A 500 -3.04 -5.32 24.74
C ALA A 500 -3.30 -3.80 24.78
N ALA A 501 -4.28 -3.30 24.01
CA ALA A 501 -4.62 -1.87 23.98
C ALA A 501 -5.14 -1.31 25.32
N ARG A 502 -5.65 -2.16 26.23
CA ARG A 502 -6.12 -1.73 27.57
C ARG A 502 -5.00 -1.70 28.60
N SER A 503 -3.88 -2.34 28.32
CA SER A 503 -2.78 -2.48 29.27
C SER A 503 -1.66 -1.49 28.92
N PRO A 504 -1.20 -0.64 29.85
CA PRO A 504 -0.08 0.26 29.59
C PRO A 504 1.25 -0.49 29.42
N ASP A 505 1.36 -1.67 30.03
CA ASP A 505 2.59 -2.48 30.06
C ASP A 505 2.72 -3.40 28.84
N HIS A 506 1.70 -3.44 27.98
CA HIS A 506 1.66 -4.30 26.82
C HIS A 506 1.56 -3.50 25.53
N GLU A 507 2.22 -4.00 24.49
CA GLU A 507 2.12 -3.43 23.17
C GLU A 507 2.02 -4.53 22.12
N LEU A 508 1.21 -4.31 21.10
CA LEU A 508 1.04 -5.23 19.99
C LEU A 508 1.40 -4.52 18.70
N LEU A 509 2.42 -5.05 18.01
CA LEU A 509 2.83 -4.58 16.69
C LEU A 509 2.66 -5.69 15.66
N ASP A 510 2.58 -5.29 14.40
CA ASP A 510 2.60 -6.19 13.25
C ASP A 510 1.60 -7.35 13.32
N LEU A 511 0.36 -7.10 13.79
CA LEU A 511 -0.69 -8.11 13.77
C LEU A 511 -1.08 -8.44 12.32
N LEU A 512 -0.44 -9.47 11.77
CA LEU A 512 -0.58 -9.90 10.39
C LEU A 512 -1.51 -11.12 10.26
N PRO A 513 -2.42 -11.13 9.27
CA PRO A 513 -3.26 -12.27 8.93
C PRO A 513 -2.50 -13.34 8.14
N THR A 514 -3.09 -14.53 8.01
CA THR A 514 -2.51 -15.72 7.35
C THR A 514 -1.80 -15.41 6.02
N GLN A 515 -2.46 -14.71 5.09
CA GLN A 515 -1.88 -14.39 3.78
C GLN A 515 -0.66 -13.46 3.84
N ARG A 516 -0.50 -12.75 4.96
CA ARG A 516 0.65 -11.89 5.29
C ARG A 516 1.51 -12.46 6.40
N SER A 517 1.29 -13.68 6.88
CA SER A 517 2.15 -14.33 7.88
C SER A 517 3.07 -15.39 7.28
N GLN A 518 2.93 -15.68 5.97
CA GLN A 518 3.77 -16.67 5.28
C GLN A 518 5.28 -16.37 5.41
N ILE A 519 6.04 -17.41 5.72
CA ILE A 519 7.50 -17.40 5.78
C ILE A 519 8.04 -18.39 4.73
N SER A 520 9.09 -18.00 4.02
CA SER A 520 9.84 -18.89 3.12
C SER A 520 11.25 -19.04 3.65
N TYR A 521 11.70 -20.28 3.84
CA TYR A 521 13.02 -20.60 4.37
C TYR A 521 13.65 -21.76 3.60
N GLU A 522 14.96 -21.94 3.76
CA GLU A 522 15.68 -23.09 3.25
C GLU A 522 16.09 -23.99 4.41
N HIS A 523 15.94 -25.30 4.25
CA HIS A 523 16.42 -26.30 5.20
C HIS A 523 16.95 -27.48 4.41
N GLN A 524 18.21 -27.87 4.66
CA GLN A 524 18.88 -28.93 3.90
C GLN A 524 18.80 -28.71 2.37
N TRP A 525 19.12 -27.49 1.91
CA TRP A 525 19.13 -27.10 0.49
C TRP A 525 17.76 -27.15 -0.23
N THR A 526 16.68 -27.37 0.51
CA THR A 526 15.32 -27.39 -0.02
C THR A 526 14.53 -26.21 0.52
N ARG A 527 13.85 -25.49 -0.37
CA ARG A 527 12.99 -24.36 0.00
C ARG A 527 11.64 -24.86 0.51
N TYR A 528 11.27 -24.43 1.71
CA TYR A 528 10.00 -24.74 2.34
C TYR A 528 9.22 -23.47 2.69
N PRO A 529 7.88 -23.52 2.62
CA PRO A 529 7.04 -22.50 3.20
C PRO A 529 6.57 -22.89 4.62
N LEU A 530 6.37 -21.89 5.47
CA LEU A 530 5.61 -21.97 6.72
C LEU A 530 4.41 -21.02 6.61
N TYR A 531 3.24 -21.46 7.06
CA TYR A 531 1.98 -20.72 6.95
C TYR A 531 1.28 -20.61 8.31
N PRO A 532 1.80 -19.76 9.22
CA PRO A 532 1.07 -19.44 10.45
C PRO A 532 -0.29 -18.82 10.11
N ASP A 533 -1.30 -19.09 10.93
CA ASP A 533 -2.64 -18.50 10.78
C ASP A 533 -2.60 -16.99 11.04
N ALA A 534 -1.72 -16.55 11.94
CA ALA A 534 -1.40 -15.15 12.16
C ALA A 534 0.03 -15.02 12.72
N SER A 535 0.57 -13.82 12.69
CA SER A 535 1.84 -13.49 13.36
C SER A 535 1.79 -12.08 13.91
N PHE A 536 2.52 -11.84 14.99
CA PHE A 536 2.63 -10.51 15.60
C PHE A 536 3.86 -10.39 16.49
N GLN A 537 4.18 -9.17 16.87
CA GLN A 537 5.13 -8.85 17.93
C GLN A 537 4.38 -8.37 19.16
N PHE A 538 4.76 -8.89 20.31
CA PHE A 538 4.14 -8.55 21.58
C PHE A 538 5.22 -8.09 22.56
N ARG A 539 5.02 -6.91 23.15
CA ARG A 539 5.86 -6.40 24.24
C ARG A 539 5.24 -6.76 25.58
N ALA A 540 6.04 -7.36 26.46
CA ALA A 540 5.72 -7.54 27.88
C ALA A 540 7.01 -7.38 28.70
N ASP A 541 6.90 -6.79 29.89
CA ASP A 541 8.05 -6.56 30.79
C ASP A 541 9.27 -5.90 30.10
N ASP A 542 8.99 -4.94 29.18
CA ASP A 542 9.97 -4.24 28.32
C ASP A 542 10.71 -5.08 27.27
N ASP A 543 10.40 -6.37 27.15
CA ASP A 543 10.92 -7.26 26.12
C ASP A 543 9.92 -7.49 24.98
N TRP A 544 10.43 -7.48 23.75
CA TRP A 544 9.67 -7.86 22.56
C TRP A 544 9.77 -9.36 22.32
N HIS A 545 8.63 -9.97 21.99
CA HIS A 545 8.52 -11.38 21.62
C HIS A 545 7.77 -11.54 20.30
N TRP A 546 8.36 -12.28 19.37
CA TRP A 546 7.67 -12.72 18.16
C TRP A 546 6.73 -13.89 18.46
N CYS A 547 5.51 -13.82 17.96
CA CYS A 547 4.51 -14.87 18.10
C CYS A 547 4.03 -15.36 16.72
N LEU A 548 3.99 -16.68 16.54
CA LEU A 548 3.39 -17.37 15.39
C LEU A 548 2.15 -18.12 15.88
N VAL A 549 1.00 -17.85 15.29
CA VAL A 549 -0.28 -18.40 15.76
C VAL A 549 -0.72 -19.57 14.89
N GLU A 550 -1.20 -20.61 15.55
CA GLU A 550 -1.78 -21.81 14.96
C GLU A 550 -3.14 -22.04 15.61
N PHE A 551 -4.21 -21.78 14.90
CA PHE A 551 -5.56 -22.08 15.35
C PHE A 551 -5.92 -23.50 14.93
N GLU A 552 -6.57 -24.26 15.80
CA GLU A 552 -6.96 -25.63 15.48
C GLU A 552 -8.38 -25.93 15.96
N ARG A 553 -9.21 -26.29 14.98
CA ARG A 553 -10.63 -26.59 15.18
C ARG A 553 -10.92 -28.05 15.40
N ARG A 554 -10.09 -28.92 14.83
CA ARG A 554 -10.25 -30.37 14.91
C ARG A 554 -9.37 -30.89 16.02
N ALA A 555 -9.87 -31.87 16.77
CA ALA A 555 -8.99 -32.64 17.64
C ALA A 555 -7.86 -33.23 16.78
N THR A 556 -6.62 -32.82 17.04
CA THR A 556 -5.47 -33.44 16.41
C THR A 556 -5.41 -34.86 16.94
N THR A 557 -5.69 -35.85 16.08
CA THR A 557 -5.36 -37.24 16.43
C THR A 557 -3.85 -37.30 16.70
N PRO A 558 -3.38 -38.05 17.72
CA PRO A 558 -1.95 -38.14 18.03
C PRO A 558 -1.08 -38.42 16.78
N ARG A 559 -1.58 -39.25 15.85
CA ARG A 559 -0.90 -39.57 14.58
C ARG A 559 -0.58 -38.36 13.68
N ARG A 560 -1.33 -37.25 13.76
CA ARG A 560 -1.19 -36.05 12.92
C ARG A 560 -0.35 -34.94 13.58
N VAL A 561 -0.16 -35.00 14.89
CA VAL A 561 0.67 -34.02 15.63
C VAL A 561 2.11 -33.97 15.08
N PRO A 562 2.78 -35.11 14.81
CA PRO A 562 4.12 -35.08 14.20
C PRO A 562 4.19 -34.38 12.84
N GLU A 563 3.18 -34.58 11.99
CA GLU A 563 3.16 -33.97 10.66
C GLU A 563 3.04 -32.45 10.75
N ARG A 564 2.20 -31.96 11.67
CA ARG A 564 2.05 -30.51 11.90
C ARG A 564 3.33 -29.90 12.46
N LEU A 565 3.90 -30.52 13.49
CA LEU A 565 5.13 -30.03 14.12
C LEU A 565 6.35 -30.17 13.20
N ARG A 566 6.32 -31.04 12.19
CA ARG A 566 7.42 -31.21 11.22
C ARG A 566 7.79 -29.89 10.52
N ALA A 567 6.80 -29.06 10.18
CA ALA A 567 7.07 -27.77 9.54
C ALA A 567 7.83 -26.82 10.47
N TYR A 568 7.42 -26.76 11.74
CA TYR A 568 8.08 -25.97 12.77
C TYR A 568 9.47 -26.53 13.11
N ARG A 569 9.61 -27.84 13.29
CA ARG A 569 10.90 -28.48 13.53
C ARG A 569 11.92 -28.15 12.44
N ARG A 570 11.52 -28.18 11.16
CA ARG A 570 12.39 -27.77 10.04
C ARG A 570 12.72 -26.28 10.09
N TYR A 571 11.75 -25.44 10.42
CA TYR A 571 11.96 -23.99 10.51
C TYR A 571 12.90 -23.61 11.65
N PHE A 572 12.65 -24.11 12.86
CA PHE A 572 13.52 -23.89 14.02
C PHE A 572 14.90 -24.55 13.88
N GLY A 573 15.02 -25.60 13.06
CA GLY A 573 16.29 -26.20 12.67
C GLY A 573 16.94 -25.57 11.43
N SER A 574 16.43 -24.44 10.93
CA SER A 574 17.02 -23.68 9.82
C SER A 574 17.77 -22.46 10.31
N ASP A 575 18.72 -21.98 9.50
CA ASP A 575 19.47 -20.76 9.79
C ASP A 575 18.63 -19.47 9.67
N TYR A 576 17.36 -19.60 9.25
CA TYR A 576 16.45 -18.47 9.02
C TYR A 576 15.67 -18.04 10.26
N VAL A 577 15.48 -18.91 11.26
CA VAL A 577 14.56 -18.64 12.38
C VAL A 577 14.93 -17.37 13.16
N ARG A 578 16.22 -17.21 13.51
CA ARG A 578 16.67 -16.03 14.26
C ARG A 578 16.69 -14.76 13.39
N PRO A 579 17.26 -14.75 12.17
CA PRO A 579 17.21 -13.58 11.28
C PRO A 579 15.79 -13.08 11.00
N ASP A 580 14.83 -13.99 10.88
CA ASP A 580 13.43 -13.67 10.62
C ASP A 580 12.75 -12.94 11.80
N HIS A 581 13.29 -13.07 13.00
CA HIS A 581 12.68 -12.65 14.26
C HIS A 581 13.65 -11.84 15.14
N GLY A 582 14.51 -11.02 14.52
CA GLY A 582 15.35 -10.06 15.25
C GLY A 582 16.43 -10.70 16.14
N GLY A 583 16.91 -11.89 15.79
CA GLY A 583 17.87 -12.66 16.57
C GLY A 583 17.23 -13.53 17.65
N GLN A 584 15.94 -13.35 17.93
CA GLN A 584 15.18 -14.10 18.91
C GLN A 584 14.52 -15.34 18.29
N LEU A 585 14.13 -16.30 19.13
CA LEU A 585 13.29 -17.41 18.70
C LEU A 585 11.82 -17.02 18.89
N PRO A 586 10.95 -17.18 17.87
CA PRO A 586 9.54 -16.88 18.02
C PRO A 586 8.86 -17.92 18.93
N LEU A 587 7.83 -17.49 19.65
CA LEU A 587 6.89 -18.34 20.35
C LEU A 587 5.82 -18.86 19.38
N VAL A 588 5.57 -20.17 19.37
CA VAL A 588 4.44 -20.72 18.62
C VAL A 588 3.23 -20.86 19.55
N LEU A 589 2.14 -20.15 19.25
CA LEU A 589 0.91 -20.15 20.03
C LEU A 589 -0.13 -21.05 19.36
N PHE A 590 -0.36 -22.23 19.92
CA PHE A 590 -1.43 -23.13 19.50
C PHE A 590 -2.72 -22.82 20.25
N VAL A 591 -3.79 -22.53 19.52
CA VAL A 591 -5.11 -22.23 20.10
C VAL A 591 -6.10 -23.29 19.62
N PHE A 592 -6.62 -24.07 20.56
CA PHE A 592 -7.57 -25.14 20.28
C PHE A 592 -9.02 -24.72 20.54
N GLU A 593 -9.95 -25.29 19.79
CA GLU A 593 -11.39 -25.11 20.04
C GLU A 593 -11.83 -25.72 21.37
N THR A 594 -11.14 -26.78 21.87
CA THR A 594 -11.52 -27.49 23.11
C THR A 594 -10.31 -27.86 23.97
N GLU A 595 -10.50 -27.95 25.29
CA GLU A 595 -9.46 -28.40 26.23
C GLU A 595 -8.99 -29.84 25.96
N ARG A 596 -9.89 -30.73 25.51
CA ARG A 596 -9.53 -32.11 25.17
C ARG A 596 -8.52 -32.17 24.03
N ALA A 597 -8.68 -31.33 23.01
CA ALA A 597 -7.78 -31.25 21.88
C ALA A 597 -6.42 -30.66 22.28
N GLU A 598 -6.41 -29.62 23.11
CA GLU A 598 -5.21 -29.05 23.74
C GLU A 598 -4.43 -30.13 24.50
N SER A 599 -5.11 -30.88 25.37
CA SER A 599 -4.49 -31.93 26.19
C SER A 599 -3.88 -33.05 25.34
N THR A 600 -4.63 -33.55 24.35
CA THR A 600 -4.13 -34.59 23.42
C THR A 600 -2.91 -34.12 22.62
N PHE A 601 -2.92 -32.85 22.22
CA PHE A 601 -1.78 -32.25 21.52
C PHE A 601 -0.55 -32.18 22.43
N LEU A 602 -0.69 -31.68 23.66
CA LEU A 602 0.41 -31.58 24.63
C LEU A 602 1.06 -32.94 24.90
N ASP A 603 0.25 -33.98 25.18
CA ASP A 603 0.73 -35.34 25.45
C ASP A 603 1.57 -35.90 24.29
N THR A 604 1.20 -35.56 23.06
CA THR A 604 1.87 -36.08 21.86
C THR A 604 3.07 -35.21 21.47
N ALA A 605 2.98 -33.89 21.62
CA ALA A 605 3.97 -32.94 21.16
C ALA A 605 5.27 -33.03 21.98
N GLU A 606 5.18 -33.37 23.26
CA GLU A 606 6.32 -33.64 24.15
C GLU A 606 7.30 -34.67 23.55
N GLN A 607 6.79 -35.66 22.83
CA GLN A 607 7.61 -36.75 22.29
C GLN A 607 8.28 -36.40 20.95
N VAL A 608 7.95 -35.26 20.33
CA VAL A 608 8.14 -35.07 18.87
C VAL A 608 8.89 -33.80 18.48
N SER A 609 8.83 -32.71 19.27
CA SER A 609 9.37 -31.42 18.84
C SER A 609 10.04 -30.61 19.97
N PRO A 610 11.26 -30.08 19.73
CA PRO A 610 11.93 -29.11 20.60
C PRO A 610 11.69 -27.64 20.17
N ALA A 611 10.63 -27.32 19.43
CA ALA A 611 10.24 -25.93 19.10
C ALA A 611 9.38 -25.25 20.20
N PRO A 612 9.80 -24.11 20.80
CA PRO A 612 9.11 -23.49 21.93
C PRO A 612 7.68 -23.10 21.58
N PHE A 613 6.72 -23.84 22.11
CA PHE A 613 5.31 -23.58 21.88
C PHE A 613 4.53 -23.48 23.19
N LEU A 614 3.47 -22.69 23.13
CA LEU A 614 2.43 -22.57 24.14
C LEU A 614 1.12 -23.03 23.54
N SER A 615 0.28 -23.62 24.37
CA SER A 615 -1.06 -24.04 23.98
C SER A 615 -2.11 -23.40 24.87
N SER A 616 -3.27 -23.13 24.31
CA SER A 616 -4.46 -22.72 25.03
C SER A 616 -5.71 -23.26 24.34
N ASN A 617 -6.87 -23.08 24.95
CA ASN A 617 -8.16 -23.36 24.33
C ASN A 617 -9.13 -22.18 24.47
N LEU A 618 -10.16 -22.16 23.64
CA LEU A 618 -11.12 -21.05 23.61
C LEU A 618 -11.82 -20.77 24.95
N ASP A 619 -12.12 -21.80 25.75
CA ASP A 619 -12.78 -21.64 27.04
C ASP A 619 -11.83 -20.96 28.04
N ALA A 620 -10.59 -21.44 28.14
CA ALA A 620 -9.56 -20.84 28.98
C ALA A 620 -9.25 -19.39 28.59
N LEU A 621 -9.14 -19.09 27.29
CA LEU A 621 -8.94 -17.73 26.79
C LEU A 621 -10.14 -16.82 27.06
N LYS A 622 -11.35 -17.38 27.11
CA LYS A 622 -12.57 -16.63 27.44
C LYS A 622 -12.68 -16.34 28.94
N GLU A 623 -12.28 -17.30 29.77
CA GLU A 623 -12.34 -17.19 31.22
C GLU A 623 -11.23 -16.30 31.79
N HIS A 624 -10.00 -16.50 31.34
CA HIS A 624 -8.82 -15.85 31.92
C HIS A 624 -8.27 -14.70 31.08
N GLY A 625 -8.76 -14.51 29.85
CA GLY A 625 -8.18 -13.57 28.88
C GLY A 625 -6.97 -14.14 28.16
N VAL A 626 -6.57 -13.53 27.05
CA VAL A 626 -5.44 -14.01 26.23
C VAL A 626 -4.08 -13.55 26.75
N LEU A 627 -4.05 -12.47 27.55
CA LEU A 627 -2.84 -12.05 28.28
C LEU A 627 -2.82 -12.61 29.72
N GLY A 628 -3.90 -13.25 30.16
CA GLY A 628 -4.02 -13.83 31.49
C GLY A 628 -3.39 -15.21 31.62
N ARG A 629 -3.73 -15.89 32.72
CA ARG A 629 -3.28 -17.26 33.00
C ARG A 629 -4.05 -18.28 32.17
N SER A 630 -3.88 -18.22 30.86
CA SER A 630 -4.59 -19.06 29.89
C SER A 630 -3.68 -20.07 29.18
N TRP A 631 -2.36 -19.94 29.29
CA TRP A 631 -1.41 -20.67 28.46
C TRP A 631 -0.75 -21.84 29.21
N ARG A 632 -0.62 -22.99 28.56
CA ARG A 632 0.15 -24.15 29.03
C ARG A 632 1.39 -24.32 28.16
N ALA A 633 2.54 -24.55 28.80
CA ALA A 633 3.77 -24.95 28.10
C ALA A 633 3.79 -26.45 27.82
N TRP A 634 4.68 -26.85 26.92
CA TRP A 634 4.98 -28.26 26.67
C TRP A 634 5.58 -28.99 27.89
N GLY A 635 5.47 -30.32 27.91
CA GLY A 635 6.13 -31.20 28.90
C GLY A 635 5.21 -31.73 30.02
N ALA A 636 5.47 -32.96 30.46
CA ALA A 636 4.65 -33.77 31.38
C ALA A 636 4.40 -33.18 32.78
N ARG A 637 4.95 -32.00 33.10
CA ARG A 637 4.89 -31.37 34.43
C ARG A 637 4.49 -29.89 34.42
N ALA A 638 3.89 -29.39 33.33
CA ALA A 638 3.35 -28.03 33.27
C ALA A 638 1.80 -28.02 33.25
N PRO A 639 1.11 -28.54 34.29
CA PRO A 639 -0.36 -28.50 34.34
C PRO A 639 -0.90 -27.07 34.48
N ASP A 640 -0.08 -26.19 35.05
CA ASP A 640 -0.48 -24.86 35.42
C ASP A 640 -0.59 -23.95 34.19
N ARG A 641 -1.63 -23.13 34.19
CA ARG A 641 -1.75 -22.06 33.21
C ARG A 641 -0.98 -20.85 33.68
N HIS A 642 -0.14 -20.31 32.81
CA HIS A 642 0.67 -19.13 33.08
C HIS A 642 0.28 -17.98 32.17
N ARG A 643 0.76 -16.79 32.51
CA ARG A 643 0.68 -15.62 31.63
C ARG A 643 1.69 -15.75 30.50
N LEU A 644 1.39 -15.13 29.37
CA LEU A 644 2.28 -15.14 28.21
C LEU A 644 3.68 -14.57 28.53
N GLU A 645 3.73 -13.48 29.29
CA GLU A 645 4.98 -12.79 29.72
C GLU A 645 5.94 -13.68 30.54
N GLN A 646 5.38 -14.62 31.32
CA GLN A 646 6.18 -15.48 32.21
C GLN A 646 7.00 -16.53 31.44
N TYR A 647 6.76 -16.71 30.14
CA TYR A 647 7.43 -17.72 29.33
C TYR A 647 8.78 -17.29 28.75
N GLY A 648 9.05 -15.99 28.63
CA GLY A 648 10.39 -15.50 28.26
C GLY A 648 11.46 -15.98 29.26
N GLN A 649 11.12 -15.96 30.56
CA GLN A 649 11.97 -16.44 31.65
C GLN A 649 12.17 -17.97 31.62
N LEU A 650 11.14 -18.72 31.23
CA LEU A 650 11.19 -20.19 31.13
C LEU A 650 12.05 -20.68 29.95
N LEU A 651 12.07 -19.93 28.83
CA LEU A 651 12.95 -20.23 27.69
C LEU A 651 14.42 -19.87 27.96
N GLY A 652 14.69 -18.80 28.72
CA GLY A 652 16.05 -18.42 29.10
C GLY A 652 16.76 -19.43 30.01
N GLN A 653 15.99 -20.22 30.79
CA GLN A 653 16.52 -21.28 31.65
C GLN A 653 16.77 -22.61 30.91
N GLN A 654 16.20 -22.78 29.71
CA GLN A 654 16.37 -23.97 28.89
C GLN A 654 17.34 -23.65 27.75
N THR A 655 18.63 -23.58 28.07
CA THR A 655 19.69 -23.58 27.06
C THR A 655 19.48 -24.79 26.17
N ILE A 656 19.05 -24.56 24.93
CA ILE A 656 19.06 -25.60 23.88
C ILE A 656 20.52 -26.01 23.76
N ALA A 657 20.89 -27.14 24.37
CA ALA A 657 22.21 -27.71 24.22
C ALA A 657 22.44 -27.85 22.70
N PRO A 658 23.54 -27.29 22.15
CA PRO A 658 23.81 -27.44 20.73
C PRO A 658 23.87 -28.94 20.47
N THR A 659 22.93 -29.44 19.66
CA THR A 659 22.97 -30.81 19.16
C THR A 659 24.31 -30.95 18.46
N THR A 660 25.27 -31.57 19.13
CA THR A 660 26.57 -31.90 18.59
C THR A 660 26.30 -32.73 17.34
N ARG A 661 26.69 -32.19 16.18
CA ARG A 661 26.74 -32.98 14.95
C ARG A 661 27.70 -34.15 15.20
N ALA A 662 27.17 -35.36 15.13
CA ALA A 662 27.94 -36.58 14.90
C ALA A 662 28.13 -36.77 13.40
#